data_AF-A0A385FWI0-F1
#
_entry.id   AF-A0A385FWI0-F1
#
_cell.length_a   1.000
_cell.length_b   1.000
_cell.length_c   1.000
_cell.angle_alpha   90.00
_cell.angle_beta   90.00
_cell.angle_gamma   90.00
#
_symmetry.space_group_name_H-M   'P 1'
#
loop_
_entity.id
_entity.type
_entity.pdbx_description
1 polymer ?
#
loop_
_entity_poly.entity_id
_entity_poly.type
_entity_poly.pdbx_seq_one_letter_code
_entity_poly.pdbx_strand_id
1 'polypeptide(L)'
;MLDQYEEARQRLIVRIETLDGDGIALLSKLISIDRDFWKRDGDDEALIWPRLKTVTSASTVPLMAVFARIQGRWTADIRDPAQKLHDLSRLLTFYPDCQPLRIAVFESMQRMRVSAEEQYALLHAHSSSPLMPKFMWLQASAAAEVGRFDEALGYLTQLESNEHLADQPSQEVLWEIEIARCAIHAKTNPLEPASGFIRLGNDASCSFEGRVIAHRSALAVACESAVHLIPELADSFLNTLESIKNDILISSAGLMNPLSPFTGNRWGGYVTPWSCGDLTPYKQLLIDTTKGRSNRLICALFVIETLESDFLYTDTDELSAEFWDNLARDLGDVTEYPDEFKGELLSLYTVIHAHRVRPNWAKLGQYWMISARVAQEHEAELPHHALIIEVLDKQAESARKFATGVIKHLKNHAIPSPNTFDLVEELVQSLIHHRLYKELYQLMVIVAKDDERSDAQFYLGLSSQNMKQKNEAVSAYQHVLTKNPEHHSALFNVLLLCTDHSDTPLLQQIEPYILNFSGDAEQEEELSEAWISAQKRCEDKNAAKTHIITRYLSTFPPLLEDIVRPEDISLRSAVALMALYRCTHAEPHDTDLYSLDESSLSFSPDIPNRAILFDLLQSGLASIHPATPADAFPVSDGKVSGIRFGSIRWHMSASCEALIKQLRALNGDLPERWQKELIPFAREIAQGEIMEYLGFLAEERRWPEPRNTETLSDLTRELINELSVAQAFNLAYLGAMSASDYKQKYPVNAQQATDMLIRRTGDRLESVRSGRYQAKPYDRPWKLPRSAVSIVLWGTLGFVE
;
A
#
# COMPACT_ATOMS: atom_id res chain seq x y z
N MET A 1 28.70 44.56 -17.08
CA MET A 1 29.05 45.21 -15.79
C MET A 1 29.58 44.20 -14.76
N LEU A 2 29.06 42.97 -14.69
CA LEU A 2 29.55 41.92 -13.77
C LEU A 2 31.01 41.49 -14.04
N ASP A 3 31.44 41.34 -15.30
CA ASP A 3 32.83 40.94 -15.61
C ASP A 3 33.89 41.96 -15.17
N GLN A 4 33.55 43.26 -15.18
CA GLN A 4 34.44 44.34 -14.74
C GLN A 4 34.54 44.43 -13.20
N TYR A 5 33.50 43.99 -12.50
CA TYR A 5 33.44 43.97 -11.05
C TYR A 5 34.31 42.86 -10.47
N GLU A 6 34.18 41.65 -11.02
CA GLU A 6 34.99 40.50 -10.58
C GLU A 6 36.46 40.70 -10.93
N GLU A 7 36.77 41.28 -12.08
CA GLU A 7 38.13 41.66 -12.44
C GLU A 7 38.74 42.69 -11.46
N ALA A 8 37.96 43.70 -11.03
CA ALA A 8 38.40 44.69 -10.05
C ALA A 8 38.63 44.06 -8.65
N ARG A 9 37.74 43.16 -8.22
CA ARG A 9 37.87 42.39 -6.96
C ARG A 9 39.15 41.55 -6.97
N GLN A 10 39.37 40.74 -8.02
CA GLN A 10 40.54 39.88 -8.14
C GLN A 10 41.85 40.68 -8.14
N ARG A 11 41.91 41.81 -8.85
CA ARG A 11 43.07 42.70 -8.86
C ARG A 11 43.42 43.26 -7.48
N LEU A 12 42.40 43.57 -6.68
CA LEU A 12 42.58 44.05 -5.30
C LEU A 12 42.95 42.92 -4.34
N ILE A 13 42.36 41.73 -4.47
CA ILE A 13 42.72 40.55 -3.67
C ILE A 13 44.19 40.16 -3.87
N VAL A 14 44.67 40.11 -5.12
CA VAL A 14 46.08 39.80 -5.42
C VAL A 14 47.05 40.78 -4.75
N ARG A 15 46.61 42.02 -4.50
CA ARG A 15 47.42 43.07 -3.88
C ARG A 15 47.06 43.32 -2.43
N ILE A 16 46.27 42.45 -1.80
CA ILE A 16 45.67 42.78 -0.51
C ILE A 16 46.71 43.14 0.56
N GLU A 17 47.92 42.59 0.51
CA GLU A 17 48.99 42.87 1.48
C GLU A 17 49.58 44.27 1.37
N THR A 18 49.38 44.94 0.23
CA THR A 18 49.91 46.27 -0.06
C THR A 18 48.81 47.34 -0.16
N LEU A 19 47.55 46.97 0.05
CA LEU A 19 46.44 47.92 0.08
C LEU A 19 46.50 48.77 1.35
N ASP A 20 46.29 50.08 1.17
CA ASP A 20 46.06 51.02 2.27
C ASP A 20 44.60 50.92 2.79
N GLY A 21 44.26 51.74 3.78
CA GLY A 21 42.93 51.72 4.40
C GLY A 21 41.79 51.95 3.42
N ASP A 22 41.99 52.80 2.40
CA ASP A 22 41.01 53.02 1.33
C ASP A 22 40.95 51.83 0.38
N GLY A 23 42.07 51.23 0.00
CA GLY A 23 42.10 50.01 -0.81
C GLY A 23 41.38 48.83 -0.14
N ILE A 24 41.61 48.61 1.16
CA ILE A 24 40.91 47.58 1.95
C ILE A 24 39.41 47.88 2.03
N ALA A 25 39.03 49.15 2.21
CA ALA A 25 37.63 49.56 2.26
C ALA A 25 36.91 49.40 0.91
N LEU A 26 37.58 49.72 -0.20
CA LEU A 26 37.06 49.57 -1.55
C LEU A 26 36.81 48.09 -1.86
N LEU A 27 37.79 47.24 -1.51
CA LEU A 27 37.66 45.78 -1.65
C LEU A 27 36.49 45.23 -0.84
N SER A 28 36.28 45.73 0.38
CA SER A 28 35.13 45.37 1.21
C SER A 28 33.78 45.89 0.69
N LYS A 29 33.77 46.98 -0.11
CA LYS A 29 32.56 47.58 -0.69
C LYS A 29 32.15 46.94 -2.02
N LEU A 30 33.12 46.64 -2.90
CA LEU A 30 33.02 45.44 -3.77
C LEU A 30 32.79 44.23 -2.84
N ILE A 31 32.60 42.97 -3.19
CA ILE A 31 32.17 41.95 -2.20
C ILE A 31 30.79 42.22 -1.55
N SER A 32 30.58 43.27 -0.74
CA SER A 32 29.27 43.60 -0.12
C SER A 32 28.14 43.92 -1.13
N ILE A 33 28.51 44.29 -2.37
CA ILE A 33 27.58 44.54 -3.48
C ILE A 33 27.32 43.25 -4.31
N ASP A 34 28.06 42.16 -4.07
CA ASP A 34 27.86 40.89 -4.77
C ASP A 34 26.63 40.15 -4.20
N ARG A 35 25.64 39.90 -5.06
CA ARG A 35 24.40 39.20 -4.70
C ARG A 35 24.61 37.73 -4.36
N ASP A 36 25.76 37.12 -4.64
CA ASP A 36 26.07 35.73 -4.26
C ASP A 36 27.13 35.65 -3.14
N PHE A 37 27.38 36.73 -2.40
CA PHE A 37 28.38 36.79 -1.34
C PHE A 37 28.25 35.65 -0.31
N TRP A 38 27.03 35.34 0.11
CA TRP A 38 26.73 34.25 1.06
C TRP A 38 27.04 32.84 0.55
N LYS A 39 27.21 32.63 -0.76
CA LYS A 39 27.66 31.33 -1.31
C LYS A 39 29.18 31.14 -1.23
N ARG A 40 29.93 32.19 -0.89
CA ARG A 40 31.41 32.22 -0.92
C ARG A 40 32.03 32.49 0.47
N ASP A 41 31.24 32.27 1.51
CA ASP A 41 31.33 32.81 2.88
C ASP A 41 32.53 32.37 3.76
N GLY A 42 33.56 31.75 3.19
CA GLY A 42 34.73 31.29 3.96
C GLY A 42 36.00 32.11 3.71
N ASP A 43 36.44 32.13 2.45
CA ASP A 43 37.82 32.51 2.12
C ASP A 43 38.03 34.03 2.04
N ASP A 44 37.06 34.77 1.50
CA ASP A 44 37.14 36.23 1.37
C ASP A 44 37.01 36.94 2.73
N GLU A 45 36.08 36.46 3.57
CA GLU A 45 35.89 37.01 4.91
C GLU A 45 37.15 36.80 5.76
N ALA A 46 37.72 35.60 5.76
CA ALA A 46 38.95 35.28 6.49
C ALA A 46 40.14 36.15 6.06
N LEU A 47 40.18 36.55 4.79
CA LEU A 47 41.24 37.37 4.21
C LEU A 47 41.08 38.87 4.55
N ILE A 48 39.85 39.39 4.51
CA ILE A 48 39.55 40.83 4.54
C ILE A 48 39.21 41.31 5.94
N TRP A 49 38.41 40.53 6.68
CA TRP A 49 37.91 40.95 7.99
C TRP A 49 39.02 41.33 8.98
N PRO A 50 40.13 40.57 9.12
CA PRO A 50 41.23 40.97 10.01
C PRO A 50 41.87 42.30 9.63
N ARG A 51 41.94 42.60 8.33
CA ARG A 51 42.56 43.83 7.79
C ARG A 51 41.64 45.02 7.94
N LEU A 52 40.35 44.87 7.61
CA LEU A 52 39.35 45.90 7.84
C LEU A 52 39.23 46.21 9.35
N LYS A 53 39.27 45.19 10.21
CA LYS A 53 39.30 45.36 11.68
C LYS A 53 40.53 46.16 12.12
N THR A 54 41.69 45.91 11.53
CA THR A 54 42.92 46.67 11.80
C THR A 54 42.78 48.13 11.37
N VAL A 55 42.27 48.38 10.17
CA VAL A 55 42.06 49.74 9.62
C VAL A 55 41.06 50.52 10.47
N THR A 56 39.93 49.91 10.81
CA THR A 56 38.89 50.54 11.65
C THR A 56 39.31 50.71 13.11
N SER A 57 40.34 49.97 13.53
CA SER A 57 40.96 50.10 14.86
C SER A 57 42.12 51.11 14.91
N ALA A 58 42.48 51.78 13.82
CA ALA A 58 43.57 52.75 13.77
C ALA A 58 43.21 54.12 14.38
N SER A 59 44.22 54.92 14.73
CA SER A 59 44.04 56.29 15.26
C SER A 59 43.46 57.27 14.23
N THR A 60 43.58 56.94 12.95
CA THR A 60 42.98 57.67 11.82
C THR A 60 42.34 56.64 10.90
N VAL A 61 41.03 56.76 10.65
CA VAL A 61 40.26 55.78 9.88
C VAL A 61 39.69 56.48 8.65
N PRO A 62 39.94 56.02 7.42
CA PRO A 62 39.33 56.62 6.24
C PRO A 62 37.80 56.47 6.22
N LEU A 63 37.09 57.48 5.71
CA LEU A 63 35.62 57.47 5.67
C LEU A 63 35.07 56.28 4.87
N MET A 64 35.78 55.83 3.83
CA MET A 64 35.36 54.67 3.06
C MET A 64 35.42 53.37 3.89
N ALA A 65 36.40 53.24 4.79
CA ALA A 65 36.50 52.12 5.72
C ALA A 65 35.37 52.13 6.76
N VAL A 66 34.92 53.31 7.17
CA VAL A 66 33.73 53.49 8.01
C VAL A 66 32.48 52.96 7.29
N PHE A 67 32.26 53.35 6.03
CA PHE A 67 31.14 52.82 5.24
C PHE A 67 31.20 51.31 5.03
N ALA A 68 32.40 50.77 4.76
CA ALA A 68 32.61 49.33 4.66
C ALA A 68 32.25 48.60 5.97
N ARG A 69 32.62 49.16 7.13
CA ARG A 69 32.29 48.60 8.45
C ARG A 69 30.79 48.63 8.76
N ILE A 70 30.09 49.68 8.34
CA ILE A 70 28.62 49.83 8.47
C ILE A 70 27.88 48.77 7.65
N GLN A 71 28.30 48.58 6.38
CA GLN A 71 27.60 47.73 5.42
C GLN A 71 27.85 46.22 5.63
N GLY A 72 29.00 45.85 6.20
CA GLY A 72 29.39 44.45 6.36
C GLY A 72 28.59 43.69 7.43
N ARG A 73 28.09 42.50 7.04
CA ARG A 73 27.59 41.45 7.95
C ARG A 73 28.69 40.39 8.11
N TRP A 74 29.54 40.57 9.12
CA TRP A 74 30.64 39.66 9.39
C TRP A 74 30.18 38.55 10.34
N THR A 75 30.62 37.30 10.14
CA THR A 75 30.30 36.16 11.01
C THR A 75 30.71 36.41 12.47
N ALA A 76 31.80 37.16 12.67
CA ALA A 76 32.23 37.61 14.00
C ALA A 76 31.22 38.54 14.70
N ASP A 77 30.51 39.39 13.94
CA ASP A 77 29.51 40.32 14.50
C ASP A 77 28.27 39.58 15.03
N ILE A 78 27.96 38.40 14.48
CA ILE A 78 26.87 37.54 14.96
C ILE A 78 27.25 36.90 16.31
N ARG A 79 28.52 36.52 16.45
CA ARG A 79 29.05 35.88 17.67
C ARG A 79 29.32 36.86 18.80
N ASP A 80 29.61 38.12 18.48
CA ASP A 80 29.90 39.18 19.45
C ASP A 80 29.28 40.53 19.04
N PRO A 81 27.97 40.72 19.26
CA PRO A 81 27.27 41.96 18.93
C PRO A 81 27.72 43.15 19.79
N ALA A 82 28.25 42.90 20.99
CA ALA A 82 28.75 43.95 21.88
C ALA A 82 30.03 44.59 21.31
N GLN A 83 30.93 43.77 20.77
CA GLN A 83 32.13 44.26 20.10
C GLN A 83 31.79 45.09 18.86
N LYS A 84 30.78 44.70 18.07
CA LYS A 84 30.31 45.51 16.93
C LYS A 84 29.83 46.89 17.37
N LEU A 85 29.00 46.94 18.41
CA LEU A 85 28.52 48.21 18.95
C LEU A 85 29.69 49.08 19.41
N HIS A 86 30.66 48.51 20.14
CA HIS A 86 31.84 49.23 20.57
C HIS A 86 32.66 49.83 19.40
N ASP A 87 32.91 49.03 18.36
CA ASP A 87 33.64 49.47 17.17
C ASP A 87 32.93 50.65 16.48
N LEU A 88 31.63 50.52 16.24
CA LEU A 88 30.83 51.56 15.56
C LEU A 88 30.72 52.83 16.40
N SER A 89 30.49 52.72 17.71
CA SER A 89 30.46 53.86 18.63
C SER A 89 31.79 54.61 18.65
N ARG A 90 32.92 53.90 18.60
CA ARG A 90 34.24 54.52 18.46
C ARG A 90 34.36 55.25 17.12
N LEU A 91 33.98 54.62 16.01
CA LEU A 91 34.03 55.27 14.70
C LEU A 91 33.19 56.55 14.65
N LEU A 92 32.07 56.59 15.37
CA LEU A 92 31.21 57.76 15.46
C LEU A 92 31.91 58.95 16.14
N THR A 93 32.88 58.72 17.03
CA THR A 93 33.69 59.80 17.62
C THR A 93 34.59 60.51 16.60
N PHE A 94 35.03 59.80 15.55
CA PHE A 94 35.80 60.39 14.45
C PHE A 94 34.92 61.10 13.43
N TYR A 95 33.69 60.64 13.24
CA TYR A 95 32.76 61.14 12.24
C TYR A 95 31.36 61.44 12.84
N PRO A 96 31.26 62.42 13.76
CA PRO A 96 30.03 62.67 14.52
C PRO A 96 28.84 63.04 13.64
N ASP A 97 29.05 63.70 12.51
CA ASP A 97 27.99 64.14 11.61
C ASP A 97 27.57 63.08 10.56
N CYS A 98 28.18 61.89 10.58
CA CYS A 98 27.88 60.81 9.63
C CYS A 98 26.56 60.10 9.99
N GLN A 99 25.45 60.51 9.35
CA GLN A 99 24.12 59.95 9.62
C GLN A 99 24.05 58.42 9.41
N PRO A 100 24.59 57.80 8.33
CA PRO A 100 24.57 56.35 8.17
C PRO A 100 25.31 55.58 9.27
N LEU A 101 26.41 56.13 9.80
CA LEU A 101 27.13 55.53 10.91
C LEU A 101 26.31 55.56 12.20
N ARG A 102 25.66 56.70 12.47
CA ARG A 102 24.81 56.87 13.65
C ARG A 102 23.60 55.94 13.61
N ILE A 103 22.99 55.75 12.44
CA ILE A 103 21.95 54.73 12.21
C ILE A 103 22.48 53.34 12.54
N ALA A 104 23.67 52.98 12.08
CA ALA A 104 24.26 51.66 12.34
C ALA A 104 24.56 51.42 13.83
N VAL A 105 24.98 52.46 14.57
CA VAL A 105 25.12 52.41 16.02
C VAL A 105 23.76 52.21 16.67
N PHE A 106 22.74 52.97 16.27
CA PHE A 106 21.37 52.86 16.77
C PHE A 106 20.80 51.44 16.54
N GLU A 107 20.89 50.90 15.33
CA GLU A 107 20.44 49.54 15.01
C GLU A 107 21.19 48.47 15.84
N SER A 108 22.47 48.71 16.16
CA SER A 108 23.26 47.83 17.05
C SER A 108 22.83 47.95 18.52
N MET A 109 22.47 49.16 18.98
CA MET A 109 21.89 49.39 20.32
C MET A 109 20.55 48.67 20.49
N GLN A 110 19.68 48.71 19.48
CA GLN A 110 18.41 47.99 19.49
C GLN A 110 18.61 46.47 19.63
N ARG A 111 19.56 45.88 18.87
CA ARG A 111 19.91 44.46 19.01
C ARG A 111 20.43 44.10 20.39
N MET A 112 21.19 45.01 21.01
CA MET A 112 21.71 44.87 22.37
C MET A 112 20.69 45.22 23.46
N ARG A 113 19.45 45.59 23.09
CA ARG A 113 18.38 46.00 24.01
C ARG A 113 18.80 47.12 24.97
N VAL A 114 19.57 48.08 24.47
CA VAL A 114 19.95 49.28 25.22
C VAL A 114 18.71 50.15 25.51
N SER A 115 18.72 50.95 26.58
CA SER A 115 17.57 51.78 26.99
C SER A 115 17.11 52.76 25.90
N ALA A 116 15.80 53.03 25.85
CA ALA A 116 15.23 53.96 24.88
C ALA A 116 15.79 55.38 25.05
N GLU A 117 16.09 55.79 26.28
CA GLU A 117 16.69 57.09 26.60
C GLU A 117 18.08 57.26 25.98
N GLU A 118 18.92 56.22 26.04
CA GLU A 118 20.25 56.25 25.43
C GLU A 118 20.16 56.23 23.90
N GLN A 119 19.23 55.44 23.34
CA GLN A 119 18.97 55.40 21.90
C GLN A 119 18.50 56.76 21.36
N TYR A 120 17.58 57.43 22.08
CA TYR A 120 17.13 58.77 21.77
C TYR A 120 18.27 59.80 21.87
N ALA A 121 19.07 59.76 22.94
CA ALA A 121 20.20 60.66 23.12
C ALA A 121 21.23 60.51 21.99
N LEU A 122 21.48 59.28 21.52
CA LEU A 122 22.33 59.03 20.35
C LEU A 122 21.76 59.73 19.11
N LEU A 123 20.49 59.55 18.78
CA LEU A 123 19.92 60.14 17.57
C LEU A 123 19.78 61.66 17.66
N HIS A 124 19.62 62.22 18.86
CA HIS A 124 19.47 63.66 19.06
C HIS A 124 20.81 64.43 19.04
N ALA A 125 21.93 63.79 19.38
CA ALA A 125 23.25 64.43 19.47
C ALA A 125 23.92 64.72 18.10
N HIS A 126 23.17 65.10 17.06
CA HIS A 126 23.67 65.43 15.72
C HIS A 126 23.57 66.92 15.42
N SER A 127 24.41 67.43 14.51
CA SER A 127 24.44 68.83 14.09
C SER A 127 24.18 69.07 12.60
N SER A 128 24.16 68.01 11.79
CA SER A 128 24.08 68.10 10.33
C SER A 128 22.66 68.26 9.79
N SER A 129 22.51 69.11 8.76
CA SER A 129 21.30 69.32 7.95
C SER A 129 21.70 69.43 6.47
N PRO A 130 20.92 68.89 5.51
CA PRO A 130 19.62 68.23 5.65
C PRO A 130 19.70 66.79 6.21
N LEU A 131 18.60 66.33 6.82
CA LEU A 131 18.47 64.98 7.36
C LEU A 131 18.00 63.99 6.28
N MET A 132 18.56 62.79 6.33
CA MET A 132 18.07 61.67 5.52
C MET A 132 16.67 61.26 6.01
N PRO A 133 15.71 60.94 5.13
CA PRO A 133 14.38 60.49 5.53
C PRO A 133 14.39 59.31 6.52
N LYS A 134 15.23 58.30 6.27
CA LYS A 134 15.43 57.17 7.20
C LYS A 134 15.89 57.63 8.60
N PHE A 135 16.76 58.65 8.67
CA PHE A 135 17.22 59.19 9.94
C PHE A 135 16.08 59.88 10.70
N MET A 136 15.25 60.66 10.00
CA MET A 136 14.10 61.35 10.58
C MET A 136 13.02 60.38 11.08
N TRP A 137 12.77 59.28 10.37
CA TRP A 137 11.88 58.21 10.81
C TRP A 137 12.34 57.57 12.13
N LEU A 138 13.63 57.26 12.23
CA LEU A 138 14.21 56.70 13.46
C LEU A 138 14.21 57.71 14.61
N GLN A 139 14.44 59.00 14.33
CA GLN A 139 14.30 60.06 15.33
C GLN A 139 12.87 60.17 15.85
N ALA A 140 11.89 60.15 14.96
CA ALA A 140 10.48 60.13 15.35
C ALA A 140 10.16 58.92 16.25
N SER A 141 10.63 57.73 15.85
CA SER A 141 10.42 56.48 16.59
C SER A 141 11.03 56.55 17.99
N ALA A 142 12.32 56.90 18.09
CA ALA A 142 13.02 56.99 19.37
C ALA A 142 12.44 58.10 20.28
N ALA A 143 12.05 59.25 19.72
CA ALA A 143 11.40 60.32 20.46
C ALA A 143 10.04 59.87 21.03
N ALA A 144 9.24 59.15 20.24
CA ALA A 144 7.96 58.61 20.69
C ALA A 144 8.11 57.55 21.79
N GLU A 145 9.14 56.70 21.73
CA GLU A 145 9.44 55.70 22.77
C GLU A 145 9.74 56.32 24.13
N VAL A 146 10.46 57.46 24.16
CA VAL A 146 10.78 58.19 25.41
C VAL A 146 9.72 59.23 25.81
N GLY A 147 8.56 59.25 25.14
CA GLY A 147 7.44 60.14 25.45
C GLY A 147 7.59 61.59 24.97
N ARG A 148 8.52 61.88 24.05
CA ARG A 148 8.69 63.19 23.40
C ARG A 148 7.78 63.30 22.16
N PHE A 149 6.48 63.24 22.40
CA PHE A 149 5.47 63.14 21.32
C PHE A 149 5.43 64.33 20.37
N ASP A 150 5.55 65.57 20.87
CA ASP A 150 5.54 66.78 20.01
C ASP A 150 6.74 66.80 19.04
N GLU A 151 7.89 66.34 19.52
CA GLU A 151 9.11 66.24 18.72
C GLU A 151 8.96 65.15 17.65
N ALA A 152 8.44 63.98 18.03
CA ALA A 152 8.16 62.88 17.11
C ALA A 152 7.19 63.31 16.00
N LEU A 153 6.10 63.99 16.35
CA LEU A 153 5.14 64.54 15.38
C LEU A 153 5.80 65.58 14.47
N GLY A 154 6.68 66.43 15.00
CA GLY A 154 7.46 67.39 14.23
C GLY A 154 8.33 66.72 13.16
N TYR A 155 9.00 65.63 13.51
CA TYR A 155 9.78 64.83 12.54
C TYR A 155 8.91 64.18 11.47
N LEU A 156 7.76 63.60 11.86
CA LEU A 156 6.81 62.99 10.93
C LEU A 156 6.22 64.00 9.93
N THR A 157 5.85 65.21 10.38
CA THR A 157 5.37 66.28 9.49
C THR A 157 6.42 66.74 8.49
N GLN A 158 7.69 66.84 8.91
CA GLN A 158 8.77 67.16 8.00
C GLN A 158 9.03 66.03 6.99
N LEU A 159 8.95 64.76 7.43
CA LEU A 159 9.08 63.59 6.57
C LEU A 159 7.98 63.54 5.49
N GLU A 160 6.73 63.78 5.89
CA GLU A 160 5.57 63.88 4.98
C GLU A 160 5.77 65.01 3.95
N SER A 161 6.22 66.18 4.41
CA SER A 161 6.53 67.31 3.52
C SER A 161 7.62 66.94 2.51
N ASN A 162 8.67 66.23 2.94
CA ASN A 162 9.74 65.76 2.06
C ASN A 162 9.24 64.73 1.03
N GLU A 163 8.35 63.82 1.43
CA GLU A 163 7.78 62.80 0.53
C GLU A 163 6.88 63.43 -0.54
N HIS A 164 6.05 64.43 -0.16
CA HIS A 164 5.23 65.17 -1.12
C HIS A 164 6.03 66.02 -2.11
N LEU A 165 7.25 66.42 -1.76
CA LEU A 165 8.16 67.15 -2.64
C LEU A 165 8.92 66.22 -3.62
N ALA A 166 8.82 64.90 -3.45
CA ALA A 166 9.44 63.94 -4.37
C ALA A 166 8.69 63.88 -5.71
N ASP A 167 9.40 63.57 -6.80
CA ASP A 167 8.81 63.48 -8.15
C ASP A 167 7.67 62.44 -8.24
N GLN A 168 7.73 61.40 -7.39
CA GLN A 168 6.70 60.38 -7.22
C GLN A 168 6.55 60.06 -5.72
N PRO A 169 5.60 60.68 -5.01
CA PRO A 169 5.35 60.39 -3.61
C PRO A 169 4.89 58.94 -3.40
N SER A 170 5.51 58.23 -2.48
CA SER A 170 5.12 56.87 -2.10
C SER A 170 3.88 56.90 -1.19
N GLN A 171 2.79 56.31 -1.66
CA GLN A 171 1.57 56.16 -0.86
C GLN A 171 1.80 55.25 0.37
N GLU A 172 2.68 54.27 0.26
CA GLU A 172 3.08 53.39 1.37
C GLU A 172 3.78 54.19 2.48
N VAL A 173 4.71 55.09 2.11
CA VAL A 173 5.40 55.95 3.08
C VAL A 173 4.43 56.91 3.77
N LEU A 174 3.54 57.56 3.01
CA LEU A 174 2.54 58.48 3.57
C LEU A 174 1.59 57.75 4.53
N TRP A 175 1.20 56.52 4.19
CA TRP A 175 0.36 55.69 5.04
C TRP A 175 1.08 55.29 6.34
N GLU A 176 2.34 54.86 6.28
CA GLU A 176 3.16 54.55 7.47
C GLU A 176 3.33 55.76 8.40
N ILE A 177 3.49 56.96 7.83
CA ILE A 177 3.55 58.22 8.60
C ILE A 177 2.24 58.46 9.36
N GLU A 178 1.10 58.25 8.71
CA GLU A 178 -0.21 58.48 9.33
C GLU A 178 -0.53 57.41 10.39
N ILE A 179 -0.07 56.17 10.21
CA ILE A 179 -0.12 55.10 11.22
C ILE A 179 0.70 55.48 12.46
N ALA A 180 1.94 55.95 12.27
CA ALA A 180 2.79 56.43 13.35
C ALA A 180 2.15 57.60 14.12
N ARG A 181 1.54 58.53 13.39
CA ARG A 181 0.79 59.66 13.95
C ARG A 181 -0.40 59.19 14.78
N CYS A 182 -1.17 58.22 14.29
CA CYS A 182 -2.28 57.62 15.03
C CYS A 182 -1.80 56.94 16.33
N ALA A 183 -0.67 56.22 16.29
CA ALA A 183 -0.08 55.58 17.47
C ALA A 183 0.33 56.63 18.55
N ILE A 184 0.90 57.77 18.13
CA ILE A 184 1.24 58.87 19.03
C ILE A 184 -0.03 59.53 19.59
N HIS A 185 -1.04 59.75 18.75
CA HIS A 185 -2.32 60.32 19.19
C HIS A 185 -3.06 59.43 20.19
N ALA A 186 -3.01 58.11 20.03
CA ALA A 186 -3.58 57.17 20.99
C ALA A 186 -3.02 57.34 22.41
N LYS A 187 -1.71 57.66 22.52
CA LYS A 187 -1.04 57.90 23.81
C LYS A 187 -1.28 59.30 24.38
N THR A 188 -1.62 60.28 23.55
CA THR A 188 -1.73 61.70 23.94
C THR A 188 -3.18 62.20 24.06
N ASN A 189 -4.15 61.50 23.48
CA ASN A 189 -5.58 61.80 23.56
C ASN A 189 -6.38 60.65 24.20
N PRO A 190 -6.46 60.59 25.54
CA PRO A 190 -7.09 59.48 26.25
C PRO A 190 -8.62 59.43 26.13
N LEU A 191 -9.26 60.50 25.61
CA LEU A 191 -10.71 60.53 25.43
C LEU A 191 -11.16 59.74 24.20
N GLU A 192 -10.33 59.73 23.15
CA GLU A 192 -10.62 59.06 21.88
C GLU A 192 -9.37 58.31 21.37
N PRO A 193 -8.83 57.34 22.13
CA PRO A 193 -7.51 56.80 21.86
C PRO A 193 -7.45 56.01 20.53
N ALA A 194 -8.55 55.41 20.08
CA ALA A 194 -8.60 54.62 18.85
C ALA A 194 -9.11 55.38 17.60
N SER A 195 -9.55 56.65 17.72
CA SER A 195 -10.30 57.33 16.65
C SER A 195 -9.51 57.51 15.35
N GLY A 196 -8.20 57.78 15.43
CA GLY A 196 -7.32 57.87 14.27
C GLY A 196 -7.25 56.55 13.48
N PHE A 197 -7.06 55.44 14.20
CA PHE A 197 -7.03 54.11 13.58
C PHE A 197 -8.38 53.69 13.01
N ILE A 198 -9.49 54.01 13.69
CA ILE A 198 -10.85 53.76 13.17
C ILE A 198 -11.08 54.54 11.86
N ARG A 199 -10.62 55.79 11.79
CA ARG A 199 -10.71 56.60 10.56
C ARG A 199 -9.94 55.95 9.42
N LEU A 200 -8.69 55.53 9.66
CA LEU A 200 -7.87 54.85 8.66
C LEU A 200 -8.46 53.50 8.23
N GLY A 201 -8.97 52.72 9.17
CA GLY A 201 -9.63 51.44 8.89
C GLY A 201 -10.85 51.60 7.99
N ASN A 202 -11.55 52.72 8.07
CA ASN A 202 -12.73 53.01 7.25
C ASN A 202 -12.41 53.79 5.95
N ASP A 203 -11.15 54.15 5.71
CA ASP A 203 -10.75 54.90 4.52
C ASP A 203 -10.63 53.96 3.31
N ALA A 204 -11.57 54.11 2.37
CA ALA A 204 -11.60 53.31 1.14
C ALA A 204 -10.40 53.57 0.21
N SER A 205 -9.66 54.67 0.40
CA SER A 205 -8.44 54.98 -0.35
C SER A 205 -7.22 54.20 0.15
N CYS A 206 -7.25 53.71 1.39
CA CYS A 206 -6.20 52.84 1.93
C CYS A 206 -6.23 51.47 1.26
N SER A 207 -5.05 50.85 1.13
CA SER A 207 -4.96 49.45 0.71
C SER A 207 -5.74 48.56 1.68
N PHE A 208 -6.17 47.42 1.17
CA PHE A 208 -6.93 46.46 1.96
C PHE A 208 -6.11 46.02 3.19
N GLU A 209 -4.85 45.66 3.00
CA GLU A 209 -3.90 45.28 4.05
C GLU A 209 -3.73 46.41 5.07
N GLY A 210 -3.66 47.67 4.58
CA GLY A 210 -3.58 48.84 5.44
C GLY A 210 -4.81 49.01 6.33
N ARG A 211 -6.02 48.73 5.83
CA ARG A 211 -7.25 48.76 6.64
C ARG A 211 -7.25 47.67 7.72
N VAL A 212 -6.71 46.48 7.43
CA VAL A 212 -6.55 45.41 8.43
C VAL A 212 -5.59 45.86 9.54
N ILE A 213 -4.43 46.39 9.17
CA ILE A 213 -3.45 46.89 10.14
C ILE A 213 -4.07 48.01 11.01
N ALA A 214 -4.84 48.91 10.41
CA ALA A 214 -5.52 49.98 11.13
C ALA A 214 -6.58 49.45 12.11
N HIS A 215 -7.47 48.55 11.70
CA HIS A 215 -8.47 47.97 12.61
C HIS A 215 -7.84 47.12 13.71
N ARG A 216 -6.81 46.34 13.41
CA ARG A 216 -6.04 45.60 14.41
C ARG A 216 -5.37 46.55 15.42
N SER A 217 -4.80 47.65 14.94
CA SER A 217 -4.20 48.69 15.79
C SER A 217 -5.23 49.39 16.67
N ALA A 218 -6.42 49.70 16.13
CA ALA A 218 -7.54 50.22 16.92
C ALA A 218 -7.93 49.24 18.05
N LEU A 219 -8.00 47.95 17.74
CA LEU A 219 -8.32 46.90 18.72
C LEU A 219 -7.24 46.76 19.80
N ALA A 220 -5.95 46.81 19.43
CA ALA A 220 -4.85 46.79 20.38
C ALA A 220 -4.88 48.02 21.33
N VAL A 221 -5.11 49.21 20.79
CA VAL A 221 -5.26 50.43 21.59
C VAL A 221 -6.47 50.35 22.53
N ALA A 222 -7.57 49.76 22.08
CA ALA A 222 -8.75 49.53 22.93
C ALA A 222 -8.44 48.56 24.08
N CYS A 223 -7.62 47.55 23.85
CA CYS A 223 -7.14 46.66 24.93
C CYS A 223 -6.32 47.41 25.99
N GLU A 224 -5.54 48.41 25.59
CA GLU A 224 -4.71 49.21 26.50
C GLU A 224 -5.52 50.21 27.33
N SER A 225 -6.50 50.88 26.72
CA SER A 225 -7.06 52.11 27.29
C SER A 225 -8.57 52.31 27.10
N ALA A 226 -9.26 51.49 26.31
CA ALA A 226 -10.68 51.66 26.00
C ALA A 226 -11.43 50.32 25.86
N VAL A 227 -11.41 49.50 26.91
CA VAL A 227 -11.98 48.13 26.94
C VAL A 227 -13.44 48.04 26.44
N HIS A 228 -14.24 49.08 26.68
CA HIS A 228 -15.64 49.12 26.25
C HIS A 228 -15.83 49.15 24.73
N LEU A 229 -14.80 49.53 23.95
CA LEU A 229 -14.82 49.53 22.48
C LEU A 229 -14.41 48.19 21.86
N ILE A 230 -13.85 47.26 22.65
CA ILE A 230 -13.31 45.99 22.15
C ILE A 230 -14.35 45.21 21.32
N PRO A 231 -15.61 45.02 21.75
CA PRO A 231 -16.57 44.24 20.96
C PRO A 231 -16.82 44.81 19.57
N GLU A 232 -17.04 46.13 19.47
CA GLU A 232 -17.29 46.82 18.20
C GLU A 232 -16.07 46.78 17.28
N LEU A 233 -14.87 46.99 17.84
CA LEU A 233 -13.64 46.98 17.06
C LEU A 233 -13.23 45.57 16.61
N ALA A 234 -13.53 44.54 17.40
CA ALA A 234 -13.34 43.16 17.01
C ALA A 234 -14.25 42.77 15.83
N ASP A 235 -15.50 43.25 15.82
CA ASP A 235 -16.41 43.04 14.70
C ASP A 235 -15.95 43.81 13.45
N SER A 236 -15.49 45.05 13.57
CA SER A 236 -14.90 45.81 12.45
C SER A 236 -13.64 45.16 11.89
N PHE A 237 -12.79 44.61 12.77
CA PHE A 237 -11.61 43.84 12.38
C PHE A 237 -11.99 42.58 11.60
N LEU A 238 -12.91 41.77 12.13
CA LEU A 238 -13.46 40.60 11.45
C LEU A 238 -14.03 40.97 10.06
N ASN A 239 -14.93 41.96 10.00
CA ASN A 239 -15.55 42.38 8.74
C ASN A 239 -14.52 42.81 7.69
N THR A 240 -13.44 43.46 8.14
CA THR A 240 -12.35 43.84 7.25
C THR A 240 -11.63 42.60 6.74
N LEU A 241 -11.22 41.68 7.62
CA LEU A 241 -10.57 40.42 7.22
C LEU A 241 -11.41 39.62 6.22
N GLU A 242 -12.72 39.58 6.36
CA GLU A 242 -13.57 38.83 5.42
C GLU A 242 -13.68 39.44 4.03
N SER A 243 -13.33 40.72 3.89
CA SER A 243 -13.22 41.35 2.58
C SER A 243 -11.86 41.09 1.89
N ILE A 244 -10.96 40.33 2.54
CA ILE A 244 -9.76 39.76 1.92
C ILE A 244 -10.17 38.75 0.85
N LYS A 245 -9.62 38.92 -0.35
CA LYS A 245 -9.72 37.92 -1.43
C LYS A 245 -8.70 36.77 -1.31
N ASN A 246 -7.73 36.86 -0.41
CA ASN A 246 -6.79 35.77 -0.13
C ASN A 246 -7.48 34.57 0.53
N ASP A 247 -6.83 33.42 0.42
CA ASP A 247 -7.42 32.12 0.67
C ASP A 247 -7.42 31.70 2.15
N ILE A 248 -6.61 32.33 3.01
CA ILE A 248 -6.45 31.96 4.43
C ILE A 248 -6.88 33.11 5.33
N LEU A 249 -7.99 32.93 6.07
CA LEU A 249 -8.51 33.92 6.99
C LEU A 249 -7.87 33.80 8.39
N ILE A 250 -7.59 32.58 8.85
CA ILE A 250 -7.08 32.33 10.19
C ILE A 250 -5.57 32.02 10.13
N SER A 251 -4.74 33.00 10.50
CA SER A 251 -3.28 32.82 10.61
C SER A 251 -2.69 33.63 11.76
N SER A 252 -1.50 33.26 12.26
CA SER A 252 -0.82 34.02 13.32
C SER A 252 -0.52 35.49 12.93
N ALA A 253 -0.37 35.77 11.62
CA ALA A 253 -0.23 37.13 11.10
C ALA A 253 -1.48 38.01 11.35
N GLY A 254 -2.63 37.41 11.66
CA GLY A 254 -3.81 38.13 12.12
C GLY A 254 -3.63 38.79 13.50
N LEU A 255 -2.76 38.25 14.35
CA LEU A 255 -2.48 38.81 15.70
C LEU A 255 -1.33 39.81 15.70
N MET A 256 -0.34 39.60 14.84
CA MET A 256 0.87 40.42 14.80
C MET A 256 0.81 41.46 13.70
N ASN A 257 1.63 42.52 13.80
CA ASN A 257 1.89 43.39 12.67
C ASN A 257 2.97 42.78 11.78
N PRO A 258 2.64 42.24 10.58
CA PRO A 258 3.68 41.71 9.71
C PRO A 258 4.59 42.85 9.26
N LEU A 259 5.80 42.90 9.82
CA LEU A 259 6.78 43.97 9.64
C LEU A 259 7.47 43.88 8.27
N SER A 260 6.73 44.00 7.17
CA SER A 260 7.33 44.15 5.84
C SER A 260 8.12 45.46 5.80
N PRO A 261 9.45 45.44 5.62
CA PRO A 261 10.24 46.67 5.59
C PRO A 261 9.84 47.54 4.40
N PHE A 262 9.68 48.85 4.63
CA PHE A 262 9.30 49.80 3.58
C PHE A 262 10.45 50.79 3.29
N THR A 263 10.38 51.49 2.16
CA THR A 263 11.35 52.53 1.77
C THR A 263 10.70 53.57 0.87
N GLY A 264 11.22 54.79 0.88
CA GLY A 264 10.83 55.85 -0.05
C GLY A 264 12.02 56.39 -0.85
N ASN A 265 11.75 57.46 -1.61
CA ASN A 265 12.77 58.13 -2.41
C ASN A 265 13.86 58.76 -1.52
N ARG A 266 15.13 58.45 -1.80
CA ARG A 266 16.31 58.97 -1.06
C ARG A 266 16.41 58.51 0.41
N TRP A 267 15.68 57.47 0.83
CA TRP A 267 15.80 56.90 2.18
C TRP A 267 17.13 56.17 2.41
N GLY A 268 17.79 55.71 1.35
CA GLY A 268 19.09 55.04 1.43
C GLY A 268 19.03 53.60 1.94
N GLY A 269 17.82 53.02 2.03
CA GLY A 269 17.56 51.63 2.43
C GLY A 269 16.20 51.49 3.11
N TYR A 270 15.85 50.24 3.43
CA TYR A 270 14.59 49.91 4.11
C TYR A 270 14.61 50.29 5.59
N VAL A 271 13.42 50.51 6.14
CA VAL A 271 13.13 50.72 7.56
C VAL A 271 12.05 49.76 8.04
N THR A 272 12.02 49.52 9.34
CA THR A 272 10.93 48.78 9.99
C THR A 272 9.69 49.67 10.11
N PRO A 273 8.49 49.14 9.81
CA PRO A 273 7.21 49.80 10.10
C PRO A 273 7.06 50.20 11.56
N TRP A 274 6.13 51.11 11.83
CA TRP A 274 5.86 51.55 13.20
C TRP A 274 5.29 50.40 14.03
N SER A 275 5.84 50.16 15.22
CA SER A 275 5.36 49.08 16.10
C SER A 275 3.99 49.46 16.69
N CYS A 276 2.93 48.90 16.12
CA CYS A 276 1.56 49.06 16.57
C CYS A 276 0.71 47.84 16.18
N GLY A 277 -0.37 47.59 16.92
CA GLY A 277 -1.35 46.56 16.57
C GLY A 277 -0.92 45.11 16.82
N ASP A 278 -0.04 44.87 17.79
CA ASP A 278 0.21 43.52 18.32
C ASP A 278 -0.89 43.16 19.33
N LEU A 279 -1.68 42.14 19.01
CA LEU A 279 -2.76 41.65 19.87
C LEU A 279 -2.30 40.55 20.84
N THR A 280 -1.11 39.98 20.64
CA THR A 280 -0.59 38.82 21.38
C THR A 280 -0.62 39.02 22.90
N PRO A 281 -0.20 40.18 23.45
CA PRO A 281 -0.23 40.42 24.90
C PRO A 281 -1.63 40.44 25.52
N TYR A 282 -2.69 40.57 24.71
CA TYR A 282 -4.07 40.80 25.16
C TYR A 282 -4.98 39.57 25.08
N LYS A 283 -4.42 38.36 24.90
CA LYS A 283 -5.16 37.09 24.74
C LYS A 283 -6.37 36.95 25.66
N GLN A 284 -6.14 36.96 26.98
CA GLN A 284 -7.22 36.72 27.95
C GLN A 284 -8.30 37.80 27.89
N LEU A 285 -7.89 39.07 27.77
CA LEU A 285 -8.83 40.19 27.70
C LEU A 285 -9.73 40.11 26.47
N LEU A 286 -9.15 39.82 25.30
CA LEU A 286 -9.88 39.69 24.05
C LEU A 286 -10.86 38.51 24.08
N ILE A 287 -10.45 37.36 24.62
CA ILE A 287 -11.33 36.19 24.78
C ILE A 287 -12.51 36.51 25.71
N ASP A 288 -12.29 37.20 26.82
CA ASP A 288 -13.33 37.47 27.83
C ASP A 288 -14.34 38.56 27.40
N THR A 289 -13.94 39.47 26.51
CA THR A 289 -14.72 40.66 26.16
C THR A 289 -15.47 40.54 24.83
N THR A 290 -14.94 39.77 23.88
CA THR A 290 -15.57 39.56 22.57
C THR A 290 -16.67 38.51 22.63
N LYS A 291 -17.60 38.52 21.65
CA LYS A 291 -18.75 37.60 21.63
C LYS A 291 -19.06 37.10 20.22
N GLY A 292 -19.73 35.95 20.13
CA GLY A 292 -20.22 35.44 18.86
C GLY A 292 -19.09 35.12 17.88
N ARG A 293 -19.19 35.66 16.66
CA ARG A 293 -18.32 35.31 15.54
C ARG A 293 -16.91 35.90 15.66
N SER A 294 -16.79 37.15 16.12
CA SER A 294 -15.48 37.78 16.36
C SER A 294 -14.71 37.08 17.48
N ASN A 295 -15.41 36.60 18.51
CA ASN A 295 -14.79 35.75 19.54
C ASN A 295 -14.23 34.44 18.98
N ARG A 296 -15.00 33.71 18.16
CA ARG A 296 -14.52 32.47 17.53
C ARG A 296 -13.29 32.70 16.65
N LEU A 297 -13.27 33.78 15.87
CA LEU A 297 -12.10 34.17 15.09
C LEU A 297 -10.89 34.40 16.03
N ILE A 298 -11.06 35.21 17.07
CA ILE A 298 -9.98 35.54 18.01
C ILE A 298 -9.43 34.27 18.69
N CYS A 299 -10.31 33.40 19.18
CA CYS A 299 -9.91 32.12 19.76
C CYS A 299 -9.11 31.28 18.74
N ALA A 300 -9.59 31.20 17.49
CA ALA A 300 -8.89 30.46 16.44
C ALA A 300 -7.52 31.05 16.09
N LEU A 301 -7.40 32.39 16.02
CA LEU A 301 -6.13 33.08 15.77
C LEU A 301 -5.10 32.78 16.87
N PHE A 302 -5.50 32.83 18.15
CA PHE A 302 -4.61 32.51 19.27
C PHE A 302 -4.23 31.03 19.30
N VAL A 303 -5.16 30.14 18.98
CA VAL A 303 -4.90 28.70 18.90
C VAL A 303 -3.91 28.39 17.78
N ILE A 304 -4.03 29.04 16.62
CA ILE A 304 -3.07 28.89 15.52
C ILE A 304 -1.72 29.49 15.88
N GLU A 305 -1.65 30.65 16.52
CA GLU A 305 -0.36 31.21 16.96
C GLU A 305 0.37 30.29 17.94
N THR A 306 -0.35 29.70 18.89
CA THR A 306 0.23 28.71 19.82
C THR A 306 0.62 27.42 19.08
N LEU A 307 -0.17 26.97 18.11
CA LEU A 307 0.17 25.81 17.28
C LEU A 307 1.41 26.07 16.44
N GLU A 308 1.49 27.17 15.70
CA GLU A 308 2.62 27.48 14.83
C GLU A 308 3.91 27.70 15.63
N SER A 309 3.85 28.44 16.74
CA SER A 309 5.03 28.71 17.59
C SER A 309 5.62 27.45 18.23
N ASP A 310 4.79 26.56 18.76
CA ASP A 310 5.25 25.37 19.48
C ASP A 310 5.37 24.11 18.60
N PHE A 311 4.61 23.98 17.51
CA PHE A 311 4.60 22.77 16.65
C PHE A 311 5.47 22.91 15.40
N LEU A 312 5.44 24.04 14.68
CA LEU A 312 6.13 24.18 13.39
C LEU A 312 7.59 24.65 13.51
N TYR A 313 7.97 25.24 14.64
CA TYR A 313 9.31 25.79 14.89
C TYR A 313 10.14 25.02 15.93
N THR A 314 9.63 23.90 16.46
CA THR A 314 10.40 23.02 17.36
C THR A 314 10.68 21.67 16.67
N ASP A 315 11.93 21.19 16.75
CA ASP A 315 12.35 19.87 16.22
C ASP A 315 11.78 18.68 17.05
N THR A 316 10.64 18.85 17.75
CA THR A 316 10.06 17.80 18.60
C THR A 316 8.91 17.08 17.90
N ASP A 317 9.13 15.80 17.57
CA ASP A 317 8.20 14.97 16.77
C ASP A 317 6.84 14.67 17.44
N GLU A 318 6.65 14.93 18.75
CA GLU A 318 5.36 14.68 19.44
C GLU A 318 5.09 15.68 20.57
N LEU A 319 4.13 16.59 20.36
CA LEU A 319 3.59 17.45 21.41
C LEU A 319 2.72 16.66 22.40
N SER A 320 2.73 17.08 23.67
CA SER A 320 2.01 16.38 24.75
C SER A 320 0.49 16.40 24.57
N ALA A 321 -0.20 15.40 25.13
CA ALA A 321 -1.66 15.41 25.17
C ALA A 321 -2.25 16.64 25.92
N GLU A 322 -1.54 17.15 26.92
CA GLU A 322 -1.92 18.35 27.67
C GLU A 322 -1.92 19.60 26.79
N PHE A 323 -0.96 19.71 25.86
CA PHE A 323 -0.92 20.78 24.87
C PHE A 323 -2.20 20.81 24.02
N TRP A 324 -2.59 19.67 23.44
CA TRP A 324 -3.80 19.56 22.62
C TRP A 324 -5.09 19.77 23.41
N ASP A 325 -5.13 19.34 24.68
CA ASP A 325 -6.26 19.62 25.58
C ASP A 325 -6.37 21.11 25.94
N ASN A 326 -5.26 21.85 26.01
CA ASN A 326 -5.26 23.30 26.17
C ASN A 326 -5.77 24.00 24.91
N LEU A 327 -5.28 23.64 23.72
CA LEU A 327 -5.78 24.21 22.46
C LEU A 327 -7.28 23.97 22.26
N ALA A 328 -7.78 22.76 22.58
CA ALA A 328 -9.20 22.45 22.49
C ALA A 328 -10.05 23.30 23.44
N ARG A 329 -9.51 23.63 24.62
CA ARG A 329 -10.19 24.50 25.60
C ARG A 329 -10.23 25.94 25.11
N ASP A 330 -9.13 26.43 24.56
CA ASP A 330 -9.00 27.79 24.06
C ASP A 330 -9.86 28.02 22.80
N LEU A 331 -9.96 27.04 21.90
CA LEU A 331 -10.82 27.12 20.71
C LEU A 331 -12.31 27.09 21.05
N GLY A 332 -12.70 26.25 22.01
CA GLY A 332 -14.10 25.97 22.34
C GLY A 332 -14.80 25.04 21.35
N ASP A 333 -16.09 24.81 21.55
CA ASP A 333 -16.91 24.01 20.63
C ASP A 333 -17.42 24.88 19.47
N VAL A 334 -16.96 24.55 18.27
CA VAL A 334 -17.30 25.25 17.02
C VAL A 334 -18.15 24.40 16.09
N THR A 335 -18.61 23.22 16.55
CA THR A 335 -19.24 22.22 15.68
C THR A 335 -20.63 22.63 15.18
N GLU A 336 -21.25 23.64 15.78
CA GLU A 336 -22.50 24.27 15.32
C GLU A 336 -22.28 25.29 14.18
N TYR A 337 -21.02 25.60 13.84
CA TYR A 337 -20.65 26.62 12.85
C TYR A 337 -19.75 26.05 11.73
N PRO A 338 -20.17 24.98 11.03
CA PRO A 338 -19.33 24.24 10.10
C PRO A 338 -18.86 25.05 8.88
N ASP A 339 -19.63 26.06 8.46
CA ASP A 339 -19.36 26.85 7.26
C ASP A 339 -18.56 28.14 7.57
N GLU A 340 -18.33 28.45 8.86
CA GLU A 340 -17.65 29.69 9.23
C GLU A 340 -16.20 29.68 8.75
N PHE A 341 -15.79 30.86 8.26
CA PHE A 341 -14.44 31.09 7.73
C PHE A 341 -14.08 30.06 6.65
N LYS A 342 -15.02 29.82 5.71
CA LYS A 342 -14.85 28.90 4.59
C LYS A 342 -14.49 27.47 5.03
N GLY A 343 -14.91 27.06 6.23
CA GLY A 343 -14.64 25.73 6.80
C GLY A 343 -13.30 25.60 7.54
N GLU A 344 -12.46 26.65 7.56
CA GLU A 344 -11.17 26.66 8.26
C GLU A 344 -11.34 26.37 9.77
N LEU A 345 -12.39 26.92 10.39
CA LEU A 345 -12.64 26.76 11.83
C LEU A 345 -12.92 25.30 12.22
N LEU A 346 -13.76 24.62 11.43
CA LEU A 346 -14.10 23.23 11.67
C LEU A 346 -12.90 22.32 11.34
N SER A 347 -12.11 22.67 10.33
CA SER A 347 -10.86 21.97 10.01
C SER A 347 -9.88 22.03 11.20
N LEU A 348 -9.64 23.23 11.76
CA LEU A 348 -8.79 23.43 12.93
C LEU A 348 -9.29 22.63 14.15
N TYR A 349 -10.59 22.68 14.43
CA TYR A 349 -11.20 21.87 15.48
C TYR A 349 -10.95 20.37 15.28
N THR A 350 -11.08 19.91 14.02
CA THR A 350 -10.90 18.51 13.66
C THR A 350 -9.46 18.04 13.89
N VAL A 351 -8.47 18.86 13.50
CA VAL A 351 -7.04 18.60 13.73
C VAL A 351 -6.70 18.53 15.22
N ILE A 352 -7.12 19.53 16.00
CA ILE A 352 -6.84 19.59 17.44
C ILE A 352 -7.45 18.37 18.15
N HIS A 353 -8.71 18.04 17.84
CA HIS A 353 -9.39 16.94 18.50
C HIS A 353 -8.88 15.56 18.07
N ALA A 354 -8.25 15.42 16.89
CA ALA A 354 -7.59 14.19 16.45
C ALA A 354 -6.35 13.86 17.30
N HIS A 355 -5.66 14.86 17.83
CA HIS A 355 -4.43 14.69 18.61
C HIS A 355 -4.65 14.50 20.12
N ARG A 356 -5.90 14.49 20.58
CA ARG A 356 -6.25 14.29 22.00
C ARG A 356 -6.18 12.81 22.40
N VAL A 357 -6.18 12.53 23.71
CA VAL A 357 -6.04 11.16 24.25
C VAL A 357 -7.16 10.20 23.79
N ARG A 358 -8.39 10.69 23.57
CA ARG A 358 -9.56 9.87 23.18
C ARG A 358 -10.41 10.53 22.10
N PRO A 359 -9.92 10.61 20.86
CA PRO A 359 -10.65 11.24 19.77
C PRO A 359 -11.90 10.45 19.40
N ASN A 360 -12.99 11.15 19.08
CA ASN A 360 -14.15 10.51 18.44
C ASN A 360 -13.93 10.45 16.93
N TRP A 361 -13.08 9.52 16.49
CA TRP A 361 -12.64 9.37 15.11
C TRP A 361 -13.78 9.37 14.08
N ALA A 362 -14.89 8.70 14.35
CA ALA A 362 -16.03 8.65 13.43
C ALA A 362 -16.75 10.00 13.29
N LYS A 363 -16.72 10.86 14.31
CA LYS A 363 -17.25 12.21 14.22
C LYS A 363 -16.26 13.16 13.54
N LEU A 364 -14.97 13.01 13.85
CA LEU A 364 -13.89 13.77 13.18
C LEU A 364 -13.87 13.50 11.68
N GLY A 365 -14.05 12.26 11.22
CA GLY A 365 -14.17 11.95 9.79
C GLY A 365 -15.37 12.65 9.12
N GLN A 366 -16.48 12.87 9.83
CA GLN A 366 -17.59 13.66 9.29
C GLN A 366 -17.23 15.14 9.20
N TYR A 367 -16.62 15.69 10.25
CA TYR A 367 -16.24 17.10 10.28
C TYR A 367 -15.18 17.45 9.24
N TRP A 368 -14.21 16.56 9.05
CA TRP A 368 -13.20 16.66 8.01
C TRP A 368 -13.81 16.77 6.62
N MET A 369 -14.78 15.90 6.29
CA MET A 369 -15.50 16.00 5.01
C MET A 369 -16.31 17.28 4.87
N ILE A 370 -16.95 17.74 5.95
CA ILE A 370 -17.73 18.97 5.94
C ILE A 370 -16.82 20.16 5.66
N SER A 371 -15.71 20.30 6.41
CA SER A 371 -14.76 21.41 6.21
C SER A 371 -14.11 21.37 4.84
N ALA A 372 -13.70 20.19 4.35
CA ALA A 372 -13.07 20.05 3.04
C ALA A 372 -14.02 20.42 1.90
N ARG A 373 -15.30 20.03 2.01
CA ARG A 373 -16.33 20.41 1.04
C ARG A 373 -16.59 21.92 1.04
N VAL A 374 -16.76 22.53 2.21
CA VAL A 374 -17.00 23.98 2.32
C VAL A 374 -15.82 24.76 1.74
N ALA A 375 -14.60 24.33 2.04
CA ALA A 375 -13.39 24.95 1.50
C ALA A 375 -13.37 24.85 -0.03
N GLN A 376 -13.68 23.68 -0.61
CA GLN A 376 -13.78 23.49 -2.05
C GLN A 376 -14.86 24.38 -2.70
N GLU A 377 -16.03 24.54 -2.06
CA GLU A 377 -17.11 25.42 -2.56
C GLU A 377 -16.68 26.90 -2.61
N HIS A 378 -15.72 27.30 -1.78
CA HIS A 378 -15.20 28.66 -1.69
C HIS A 378 -13.79 28.84 -2.28
N GLU A 379 -13.25 27.81 -2.94
CA GLU A 379 -11.87 27.78 -3.46
C GLU A 379 -10.82 28.14 -2.38
N ALA A 380 -11.04 27.70 -1.13
CA ALA A 380 -10.20 28.02 0.02
C ALA A 380 -9.19 26.90 0.34
N GLU A 381 -8.03 27.29 0.87
CA GLU A 381 -7.02 26.35 1.37
C GLU A 381 -7.27 26.00 2.85
N LEU A 382 -6.85 24.80 3.26
CA LEU A 382 -6.92 24.34 4.65
C LEU A 382 -5.50 24.04 5.17
N PRO A 383 -4.79 25.02 5.77
CA PRO A 383 -3.35 24.95 6.01
C PRO A 383 -2.88 23.77 6.88
N HIS A 384 -3.72 23.34 7.81
CA HIS A 384 -3.39 22.30 8.79
C HIS A 384 -4.09 20.96 8.50
N HIS A 385 -4.78 20.86 7.36
CA HIS A 385 -5.60 19.71 7.02
C HIS A 385 -4.80 18.39 7.01
N ALA A 386 -3.58 18.43 6.46
CA ALA A 386 -2.68 17.28 6.33
C ALA A 386 -2.29 16.68 7.69
N LEU A 387 -2.27 17.46 8.77
CA LEU A 387 -1.89 16.99 10.11
C LEU A 387 -2.81 15.88 10.63
N ILE A 388 -4.03 15.76 10.11
CA ILE A 388 -4.89 14.65 10.51
C ILE A 388 -4.39 13.31 9.98
N ILE A 389 -3.88 13.28 8.73
CA ILE A 389 -3.42 12.06 8.07
C ILE A 389 -2.20 11.50 8.78
N GLU A 390 -1.29 12.37 9.23
CA GLU A 390 -0.14 11.98 10.06
C GLU A 390 -0.55 11.20 11.31
N VAL A 391 -1.65 11.58 11.96
CA VAL A 391 -2.16 10.85 13.13
C VAL A 391 -2.86 9.56 12.74
N LEU A 392 -3.60 9.56 11.62
CA LEU A 392 -4.26 8.35 11.13
C LEU A 392 -3.26 7.26 10.77
N ASP A 393 -2.12 7.63 10.17
CA ASP A 393 -1.05 6.73 9.75
C ASP A 393 -0.28 6.09 10.92
N LYS A 394 -0.40 6.64 12.13
CA LYS A 394 0.16 6.02 13.35
C LYS A 394 -0.61 4.78 13.78
N GLN A 395 -1.92 4.70 13.54
CA GLN A 395 -2.78 3.63 14.07
C GLN A 395 -3.93 3.25 13.13
N ALA A 396 -3.92 2.00 12.64
CA ALA A 396 -4.95 1.45 11.77
C ALA A 396 -6.39 1.53 12.34
N GLU A 397 -6.57 1.40 13.66
CA GLU A 397 -7.92 1.48 14.27
C GLU A 397 -8.49 2.91 14.23
N SER A 398 -7.62 3.92 14.28
CA SER A 398 -8.00 5.34 14.13
C SER A 398 -8.45 5.60 12.69
N ALA A 399 -7.63 5.21 11.71
CA ALA A 399 -7.95 5.30 10.28
C ALA A 399 -9.28 4.59 9.93
N ARG A 400 -9.51 3.37 10.45
CA ARG A 400 -10.76 2.63 10.26
C ARG A 400 -11.99 3.41 10.75
N LYS A 401 -11.95 3.91 11.99
CA LYS A 401 -13.09 4.64 12.58
C LYS A 401 -13.32 5.97 11.89
N PHE A 402 -12.24 6.65 11.51
CA PHE A 402 -12.30 7.90 10.76
C PHE A 402 -12.95 7.71 9.40
N ALA A 403 -12.49 6.72 8.62
CA ALA A 403 -13.09 6.37 7.33
C ALA A 403 -14.56 5.98 7.44
N THR A 404 -14.96 5.28 8.51
CA THR A 404 -16.38 4.98 8.77
C THR A 404 -17.22 6.26 8.91
N GLY A 405 -16.66 7.31 9.52
CA GLY A 405 -17.25 8.63 9.61
C GLY A 405 -17.43 9.29 8.25
N VAL A 406 -16.36 9.31 7.45
CA VAL A 406 -16.33 9.83 6.06
C VAL A 406 -17.37 9.14 5.18
N ILE A 407 -17.34 7.80 5.16
CA ILE A 407 -18.28 6.97 4.40
C ILE A 407 -19.73 7.27 4.79
N LYS A 408 -20.01 7.38 6.10
CA LYS A 408 -21.34 7.73 6.60
C LYS A 408 -21.78 9.12 6.14
N HIS A 409 -20.87 10.09 6.09
CA HIS A 409 -21.18 11.42 5.60
C HIS A 409 -21.54 11.40 4.10
N LEU A 410 -20.67 10.82 3.28
CA LEU A 410 -20.83 10.73 1.82
C LEU A 410 -22.10 9.98 1.38
N LYS A 411 -22.52 8.96 2.14
CA LYS A 411 -23.80 8.26 1.89
C LYS A 411 -25.03 9.17 2.04
N ASN A 412 -24.95 10.16 2.92
CA ASN A 412 -26.07 11.06 3.21
C ASN A 412 -25.98 12.36 2.41
N HIS A 413 -24.78 12.75 1.97
CA HIS A 413 -24.51 13.99 1.24
C HIS A 413 -23.61 13.65 0.05
N ALA A 414 -24.24 13.36 -1.08
CA ALA A 414 -23.52 13.06 -2.30
C ALA A 414 -22.78 14.32 -2.79
N ILE A 415 -21.48 14.19 -3.01
CA ILE A 415 -20.66 15.18 -3.69
C ILE A 415 -20.50 14.68 -5.15
N PRO A 416 -20.58 15.56 -6.16
CA PRO A 416 -20.37 15.14 -7.54
C PRO A 416 -18.96 14.59 -7.78
N SER A 417 -18.85 13.60 -8.65
CA SER A 417 -17.58 13.24 -9.31
C SER A 417 -17.16 14.37 -10.27
N PRO A 418 -15.86 14.66 -10.45
CA PRO A 418 -14.69 13.97 -9.90
C PRO A 418 -14.27 14.45 -8.49
N ASN A 419 -14.76 15.60 -8.06
CA ASN A 419 -14.32 16.33 -6.88
C ASN A 419 -14.27 15.50 -5.58
N THR A 420 -15.14 14.49 -5.44
CA THR A 420 -15.20 13.65 -4.24
C THR A 420 -13.92 12.87 -4.00
N PHE A 421 -13.25 12.37 -5.05
CA PHE A 421 -12.02 11.59 -4.88
C PHE A 421 -10.86 12.49 -4.42
N ASP A 422 -10.78 13.72 -4.92
CA ASP A 422 -9.74 14.68 -4.54
C ASP A 422 -9.82 15.00 -3.04
N LEU A 423 -11.04 15.09 -2.51
CA LEU A 423 -11.27 15.33 -1.08
C LEU A 423 -10.89 14.14 -0.19
N VAL A 424 -10.74 12.92 -0.74
CA VAL A 424 -10.48 11.71 0.06
C VAL A 424 -9.19 10.99 -0.33
N GLU A 425 -8.40 11.54 -1.24
CA GLU A 425 -7.21 10.89 -1.79
C GLU A 425 -6.21 10.51 -0.69
N GLU A 426 -5.90 11.45 0.21
CA GLU A 426 -4.97 11.18 1.32
C GLU A 426 -5.50 10.09 2.27
N LEU A 427 -6.81 10.05 2.49
CA LEU A 427 -7.43 8.98 3.27
C LEU A 427 -7.35 7.64 2.55
N VAL A 428 -7.53 7.61 1.22
CA VAL A 428 -7.35 6.40 0.41
C VAL A 428 -5.94 5.85 0.58
N GLN A 429 -4.91 6.71 0.55
CA GLN A 429 -3.52 6.30 0.79
C GLN A 429 -3.33 5.73 2.19
N SER A 430 -3.85 6.39 3.23
CA SER A 430 -3.80 5.90 4.62
C SER A 430 -4.46 4.52 4.79
N LEU A 431 -5.62 4.30 4.15
CA LEU A 431 -6.31 3.01 4.17
C LEU A 431 -5.50 1.90 3.49
N ILE A 432 -4.79 2.21 2.40
CA ILE A 432 -3.90 1.27 1.70
C ILE A 432 -2.68 0.95 2.57
N HIS A 433 -2.05 1.97 3.17
CA HIS A 433 -0.92 1.82 4.07
C HIS A 433 -1.22 0.81 5.20
N HIS A 434 -2.42 0.91 5.79
CA HIS A 434 -2.88 0.00 6.84
C HIS A 434 -3.58 -1.27 6.35
N ARG A 435 -3.68 -1.50 5.03
CA ARG A 435 -4.36 -2.65 4.40
C ARG A 435 -5.83 -2.78 4.85
N LEU A 436 -6.51 -1.67 5.07
CA LEU A 436 -7.92 -1.58 5.46
C LEU A 436 -8.85 -1.69 4.25
N TYR A 437 -8.75 -2.80 3.50
CA TYR A 437 -9.42 -2.97 2.21
C TYR A 437 -10.95 -2.99 2.30
N LYS A 438 -11.52 -3.34 3.46
CA LYS A 438 -12.98 -3.30 3.66
C LYS A 438 -13.49 -1.87 3.68
N GLU A 439 -12.85 -1.01 4.46
CA GLU A 439 -13.18 0.42 4.54
C GLU A 439 -12.86 1.11 3.21
N LEU A 440 -11.72 0.78 2.59
CA LEU A 440 -11.37 1.27 1.26
C LEU A 440 -12.44 0.91 0.23
N TYR A 441 -12.90 -0.34 0.18
CA TYR A 441 -13.96 -0.75 -0.74
C TYR A 441 -15.26 0.03 -0.51
N GLN A 442 -15.69 0.15 0.75
CA GLN A 442 -16.90 0.90 1.10
C GLN A 442 -16.82 2.38 0.72
N LEU A 443 -15.64 2.98 0.77
CA LEU A 443 -15.37 4.33 0.33
C LEU A 443 -15.37 4.42 -1.20
N MET A 444 -14.56 3.59 -1.87
CA MET A 444 -14.35 3.66 -3.32
C MET A 444 -15.60 3.34 -4.13
N VAL A 445 -16.50 2.48 -3.66
CA VAL A 445 -17.81 2.24 -4.33
C VAL A 445 -18.67 3.51 -4.39
N ILE A 446 -18.51 4.43 -3.45
CA ILE A 446 -19.21 5.73 -3.45
C ILE A 446 -18.42 6.74 -4.30
N VAL A 447 -17.12 6.80 -4.09
CA VAL A 447 -16.22 7.84 -4.61
C VAL A 447 -15.91 7.65 -6.10
N ALA A 448 -15.63 6.42 -6.53
CA ALA A 448 -15.34 6.12 -7.94
C ALA A 448 -16.62 5.98 -8.79
N LYS A 449 -17.80 6.13 -8.18
CA LYS A 449 -19.05 6.09 -8.92
C LYS A 449 -19.11 7.30 -9.86
N ASP A 450 -19.25 7.03 -11.15
CA ASP A 450 -19.25 8.04 -12.21
C ASP A 450 -17.94 8.86 -12.29
N ASP A 451 -16.84 8.41 -11.68
CA ASP A 451 -15.49 8.97 -11.85
C ASP A 451 -14.69 8.10 -12.81
N GLU A 452 -14.33 8.64 -13.96
CA GLU A 452 -13.62 7.89 -14.99
C GLU A 452 -12.08 8.02 -14.92
N ARG A 453 -11.53 8.66 -13.88
CA ARG A 453 -10.08 8.79 -13.75
C ARG A 453 -9.44 7.45 -13.38
N SER A 454 -8.24 7.23 -13.91
CA SER A 454 -7.49 5.99 -13.71
C SER A 454 -7.24 5.68 -12.23
N ASP A 455 -6.90 6.68 -11.41
CA ASP A 455 -6.58 6.46 -10.00
C ASP A 455 -7.80 6.02 -9.19
N ALA A 456 -8.94 6.71 -9.36
CA ALA A 456 -10.20 6.35 -8.71
C ALA A 456 -10.64 4.93 -9.09
N GLN A 457 -10.57 4.58 -10.38
CA GLN A 457 -10.91 3.24 -10.86
C GLN A 457 -9.89 2.18 -10.42
N PHE A 458 -8.60 2.51 -10.35
CA PHE A 458 -7.57 1.59 -9.87
C PHE A 458 -7.80 1.21 -8.40
N TYR A 459 -8.10 2.18 -7.53
CA TYR A 459 -8.38 1.90 -6.11
C TYR A 459 -9.72 1.19 -5.90
N LEU A 460 -10.72 1.43 -6.75
CA LEU A 460 -11.93 0.59 -6.79
C LEU A 460 -11.57 -0.85 -7.16
N GLY A 461 -10.74 -1.06 -8.18
CA GLY A 461 -10.26 -2.39 -8.58
C GLY A 461 -9.51 -3.12 -7.47
N LEU A 462 -8.53 -2.44 -6.85
CA LEU A 462 -7.71 -2.98 -5.76
C LEU A 462 -8.53 -3.40 -4.55
N SER A 463 -9.45 -2.53 -4.12
CA SER A 463 -10.32 -2.82 -2.98
C SER A 463 -11.32 -3.94 -3.30
N SER A 464 -11.90 -3.94 -4.50
CA SER A 464 -12.81 -5.00 -4.97
C SER A 464 -12.13 -6.37 -5.04
N GLN A 465 -10.89 -6.45 -5.54
CA GLN A 465 -10.09 -7.67 -5.59
C GLN A 465 -9.88 -8.25 -4.18
N ASN A 466 -9.47 -7.41 -3.22
CA ASN A 466 -9.27 -7.83 -1.84
C ASN A 466 -10.58 -8.24 -1.14
N MET A 467 -11.72 -7.68 -1.56
CA MET A 467 -13.05 -8.05 -1.12
C MET A 467 -13.66 -9.25 -1.87
N LYS A 468 -12.90 -9.89 -2.76
CA LYS A 468 -13.33 -11.03 -3.60
C LYS A 468 -14.49 -10.71 -4.54
N GLN A 469 -14.66 -9.44 -4.90
CA GLN A 469 -15.63 -8.97 -5.91
C GLN A 469 -14.99 -8.99 -7.30
N LYS A 470 -14.74 -10.19 -7.83
CA LYS A 470 -13.97 -10.40 -9.06
C LYS A 470 -14.47 -9.57 -10.25
N ASN A 471 -15.76 -9.60 -10.53
CA ASN A 471 -16.33 -8.92 -11.70
C ASN A 471 -16.15 -7.39 -11.61
N GLU A 472 -16.34 -6.82 -10.42
CA GLU A 472 -16.16 -5.39 -10.17
C GLU A 472 -14.68 -5.00 -10.30
N ALA A 473 -13.77 -5.82 -9.75
CA ALA A 473 -12.34 -5.61 -9.88
C ALA A 473 -11.87 -5.64 -11.34
N VAL A 474 -12.29 -6.65 -12.11
CA VAL A 474 -11.98 -6.76 -13.55
C VAL A 474 -12.52 -5.56 -14.31
N SER A 475 -13.77 -5.17 -14.09
CA SER A 475 -14.38 -4.02 -14.78
C SER A 475 -13.62 -2.72 -14.49
N ALA A 476 -13.24 -2.49 -13.23
CA ALA A 476 -12.51 -1.29 -12.84
C ALA A 476 -11.10 -1.25 -13.44
N TYR A 477 -10.35 -2.36 -13.39
CA TYR A 477 -9.03 -2.42 -14.03
C TYR A 477 -9.09 -2.31 -15.56
N GLN A 478 -10.09 -2.90 -16.22
CA GLN A 478 -10.28 -2.72 -17.66
C GLN A 478 -10.56 -1.25 -18.01
N HIS A 479 -11.28 -0.53 -17.17
CA HIS A 479 -11.48 0.91 -17.35
C HIS A 479 -10.15 1.67 -17.29
N VAL A 480 -9.29 1.35 -16.31
CA VAL A 480 -7.93 1.92 -16.20
C VAL A 480 -7.13 1.65 -17.47
N LEU A 481 -7.11 0.40 -17.94
CA LEU A 481 -6.34 -0.01 -19.12
C LEU A 481 -6.84 0.60 -20.43
N THR A 482 -8.14 0.93 -20.51
CA THR A 482 -8.69 1.61 -21.69
C THR A 482 -8.12 3.03 -21.84
N LYS A 483 -7.84 3.71 -20.72
CA LYS A 483 -7.29 5.07 -20.71
C LYS A 483 -5.76 5.11 -20.63
N ASN A 484 -5.18 4.16 -19.91
CA ASN A 484 -3.75 3.97 -19.77
C ASN A 484 -3.37 2.50 -20.04
N PRO A 485 -3.17 2.12 -21.32
CA PRO A 485 -2.83 0.75 -21.72
C PRO A 485 -1.57 0.17 -21.07
N GLU A 486 -0.64 1.04 -20.65
CA GLU A 486 0.66 0.68 -20.05
C GLU A 486 0.62 0.72 -18.51
N HIS A 487 -0.56 0.74 -17.89
CA HIS A 487 -0.67 0.77 -16.43
C HIS A 487 -0.27 -0.58 -15.80
N HIS A 488 1.03 -0.73 -15.48
CA HIS A 488 1.64 -1.95 -14.94
C HIS A 488 0.80 -2.64 -13.84
N SER A 489 0.51 -1.93 -12.74
CA SER A 489 -0.18 -2.53 -11.59
C SER A 489 -1.60 -3.00 -11.91
N ALA A 490 -2.28 -2.40 -12.89
CA ALA A 490 -3.61 -2.84 -13.30
C ALA A 490 -3.51 -4.12 -14.13
N LEU A 491 -2.55 -4.19 -15.07
CA LEU A 491 -2.27 -5.41 -15.83
C LEU A 491 -1.93 -6.59 -14.92
N PHE A 492 -0.98 -6.38 -14.01
CA PHE A 492 -0.54 -7.40 -13.06
C PHE A 492 -1.71 -7.92 -12.22
N ASN A 493 -2.52 -7.01 -11.66
CA ASN A 493 -3.66 -7.39 -10.83
C ASN A 493 -4.75 -8.14 -11.61
N VAL A 494 -5.02 -7.78 -12.88
CA VAL A 494 -5.97 -8.55 -13.71
C VAL A 494 -5.44 -9.97 -13.99
N LEU A 495 -4.14 -10.14 -14.20
CA LEU A 495 -3.54 -11.48 -14.37
C LEU A 495 -3.70 -12.36 -13.12
N LEU A 496 -3.62 -11.77 -11.93
CA LEU A 496 -3.91 -12.48 -10.68
C LEU A 496 -5.38 -12.93 -10.59
N LEU A 497 -6.31 -12.22 -11.23
CA LEU A 497 -7.73 -12.58 -11.29
C LEU A 497 -8.04 -13.69 -12.30
N CYS A 498 -7.14 -13.98 -13.25
CA CYS A 498 -7.23 -15.14 -14.13
C CYS A 498 -6.84 -16.41 -13.38
N THR A 499 -7.82 -17.11 -12.80
CA THR A 499 -7.62 -18.20 -11.84
C THR A 499 -7.97 -19.58 -12.39
N ASP A 500 -8.85 -19.67 -13.39
CA ASP A 500 -9.27 -20.94 -13.99
C ASP A 500 -9.70 -20.79 -15.46
N HIS A 501 -10.07 -21.91 -16.08
CA HIS A 501 -10.40 -21.96 -17.51
C HIS A 501 -11.53 -21.00 -17.94
N SER A 502 -12.48 -20.68 -17.04
CA SER A 502 -13.56 -19.73 -17.36
C SER A 502 -13.05 -18.30 -17.61
N ASP A 503 -11.84 -17.97 -17.16
CA ASP A 503 -11.20 -16.67 -17.35
C ASP A 503 -10.40 -16.57 -18.66
N THR A 504 -10.35 -17.62 -19.48
CA THR A 504 -9.66 -17.61 -20.77
C THR A 504 -10.09 -16.43 -21.67
N PRO A 505 -11.38 -16.04 -21.76
CA PRO A 505 -11.78 -14.87 -22.54
C PRO A 505 -11.18 -13.56 -22.01
N LEU A 506 -11.09 -13.39 -20.68
CA LEU A 506 -10.45 -12.24 -20.05
C LEU A 506 -8.96 -12.21 -20.37
N LEU A 507 -8.30 -13.37 -20.27
CA LEU A 507 -6.88 -13.53 -20.59
C LEU A 507 -6.57 -13.14 -22.05
N GLN A 508 -7.42 -13.56 -22.99
CA GLN A 508 -7.31 -13.18 -24.41
C GLN A 508 -7.57 -11.68 -24.64
N GLN A 509 -8.48 -11.08 -23.86
CA GLN A 509 -8.79 -9.66 -23.96
C GLN A 509 -7.62 -8.78 -23.52
N ILE A 510 -6.85 -9.20 -22.51
CA ILE A 510 -5.70 -8.43 -21.99
C ILE A 510 -4.39 -8.70 -22.74
N GLU A 511 -4.30 -9.79 -23.50
CA GLU A 511 -3.10 -10.17 -24.27
C GLU A 511 -2.51 -9.03 -25.11
N PRO A 512 -3.30 -8.22 -25.85
CA PRO A 512 -2.74 -7.12 -26.65
C PRO A 512 -2.07 -6.04 -25.79
N TYR A 513 -2.52 -5.83 -24.55
CA TYR A 513 -1.90 -4.86 -23.64
C TYR A 513 -0.57 -5.39 -23.12
N ILE A 514 -0.48 -6.70 -22.82
CA ILE A 514 0.76 -7.34 -22.37
C ILE A 514 1.81 -7.36 -23.49
N LEU A 515 1.43 -7.72 -24.71
CA LEU A 515 2.36 -7.80 -25.84
C LEU A 515 2.92 -6.44 -26.28
N ASN A 516 2.19 -5.35 -26.02
CA ASN A 516 2.60 -4.00 -26.36
C ASN A 516 3.09 -3.20 -25.14
N PHE A 517 3.20 -3.82 -23.96
CA PHE A 517 3.67 -3.15 -22.75
C PHE A 517 5.12 -2.69 -22.93
N SER A 518 5.40 -1.43 -22.62
CA SER A 518 6.74 -0.86 -22.59
C SER A 518 7.00 -0.23 -21.23
N GLY A 519 7.76 -0.91 -20.39
CA GLY A 519 8.08 -0.48 -19.03
C GLY A 519 9.58 -0.51 -18.77
N ASP A 520 9.97 -0.47 -17.50
CA ASP A 520 11.33 -0.86 -17.14
C ASP A 520 11.50 -2.39 -17.21
N ALA A 521 12.75 -2.86 -17.23
CA ALA A 521 13.05 -4.28 -17.41
C ALA A 521 12.49 -5.17 -16.29
N GLU A 522 12.34 -4.63 -15.07
CA GLU A 522 11.80 -5.38 -13.93
C GLU A 522 10.29 -5.59 -14.09
N GLN A 523 9.56 -4.55 -14.48
CA GLN A 523 8.13 -4.62 -14.78
C GLN A 523 7.82 -5.53 -15.97
N GLU A 524 8.64 -5.49 -17.03
CA GLU A 524 8.48 -6.37 -18.18
C GLU A 524 8.67 -7.85 -17.80
N GLU A 525 9.66 -8.15 -16.96
CA GLU A 525 9.90 -9.52 -16.45
C GLU A 525 8.75 -9.98 -15.56
N GLU A 526 8.32 -9.14 -14.59
CA GLU A 526 7.24 -9.45 -13.67
C GLU A 526 5.91 -9.73 -14.41
N LEU A 527 5.55 -8.90 -15.40
CA LEU A 527 4.35 -9.13 -16.20
C LEU A 527 4.45 -10.39 -17.07
N SER A 528 5.62 -10.68 -17.64
CA SER A 528 5.85 -11.89 -18.44
C SER A 528 5.67 -13.17 -17.61
N GLU A 529 6.24 -13.20 -16.40
CA GLU A 529 6.05 -14.32 -15.47
C GLU A 529 4.59 -14.47 -15.02
N ALA A 530 3.94 -13.36 -14.68
CA ALA A 530 2.53 -13.33 -14.29
C ALA A 530 1.63 -13.83 -15.42
N TRP A 531 1.94 -13.46 -16.67
CA TRP A 531 1.23 -13.90 -17.87
C TRP A 531 1.35 -15.40 -18.09
N ILE A 532 2.57 -15.96 -18.07
CA ILE A 532 2.81 -17.41 -18.20
C ILE A 532 2.06 -18.17 -17.10
N SER A 533 2.11 -17.65 -15.87
CA SER A 533 1.41 -18.24 -14.73
C SER A 533 -0.11 -18.21 -14.90
N ALA A 534 -0.67 -17.12 -15.43
CA ALA A 534 -2.09 -16.99 -15.73
C ALA A 534 -2.53 -17.93 -16.86
N GLN A 535 -1.75 -18.05 -17.94
CA GLN A 535 -1.99 -19.01 -19.02
C GLN A 535 -2.09 -20.44 -18.48
N LYS A 536 -1.13 -20.84 -17.65
CA LYS A 536 -1.14 -22.18 -17.02
C LYS A 536 -2.34 -22.41 -16.10
N ARG A 537 -2.83 -21.38 -15.41
CA ARG A 537 -4.06 -21.48 -14.58
C ARG A 537 -5.32 -21.64 -15.44
N CYS A 538 -5.37 -20.96 -16.58
CA CYS A 538 -6.50 -21.00 -17.51
C CYS A 538 -6.49 -22.23 -18.46
N GLU A 539 -5.44 -23.05 -18.44
CA GLU A 539 -5.39 -24.29 -19.21
C GLU A 539 -6.58 -25.23 -18.92
N ASP A 540 -7.20 -25.76 -19.98
CA ASP A 540 -8.19 -26.81 -19.86
C ASP A 540 -7.52 -28.15 -19.53
N LYS A 541 -7.33 -28.39 -18.24
CA LYS A 541 -6.75 -29.63 -17.72
C LYS A 541 -7.55 -30.86 -18.12
N ASN A 542 -8.86 -30.74 -18.33
CA ASN A 542 -9.71 -31.85 -18.74
C ASN A 542 -9.50 -32.20 -20.21
N ALA A 543 -9.39 -31.19 -21.08
CA ALA A 543 -9.03 -31.41 -22.49
C ALA A 543 -7.63 -32.03 -22.60
N ALA A 544 -6.65 -31.52 -21.84
CA ALA A 544 -5.30 -32.08 -21.81
C ALA A 544 -5.30 -33.56 -21.37
N LYS A 545 -6.04 -33.89 -20.30
CA LYS A 545 -6.21 -35.28 -19.83
C LYS A 545 -6.86 -36.16 -20.91
N THR A 546 -7.91 -35.66 -21.55
CA THR A 546 -8.62 -36.39 -22.61
C THR A 546 -7.70 -36.69 -23.80
N HIS A 547 -6.87 -35.73 -24.21
CA HIS A 547 -5.91 -35.92 -25.29
C HIS A 547 -4.87 -37.01 -24.97
N ILE A 548 -4.35 -37.02 -23.73
CA ILE A 548 -3.42 -38.06 -23.26
C ILE A 548 -4.08 -39.45 -23.31
N ILE A 549 -5.34 -39.56 -22.85
CA ILE A 549 -6.10 -40.81 -22.87
C ILE A 549 -6.33 -41.28 -24.30
N THR A 550 -6.82 -40.42 -25.20
CA THR A 550 -7.07 -40.78 -26.61
C THR A 550 -5.80 -41.28 -27.30
N ARG A 551 -4.67 -40.60 -27.09
CA ARG A 551 -3.37 -41.03 -27.63
C ARG A 551 -2.95 -42.39 -27.08
N TYR A 552 -3.17 -42.65 -25.80
CA TYR A 552 -2.88 -43.95 -25.20
C TYR A 552 -3.78 -45.05 -25.77
N LEU A 553 -5.09 -44.81 -25.90
CA LEU A 553 -6.04 -45.77 -26.46
C LEU A 553 -5.74 -46.13 -27.92
N SER A 554 -5.21 -45.18 -28.72
CA SER A 554 -4.79 -45.45 -30.10
C SER A 554 -3.59 -46.41 -30.25
N THR A 555 -2.97 -46.84 -29.14
CA THR A 555 -1.90 -47.84 -29.17
C THR A 555 -2.41 -49.28 -29.27
N PHE A 556 -3.70 -49.51 -28.99
CA PHE A 556 -4.34 -50.81 -29.19
C PHE A 556 -4.79 -50.98 -30.65
N PRO A 557 -4.79 -52.20 -31.19
CA PRO A 557 -5.24 -52.45 -32.55
C PRO A 557 -6.74 -52.14 -32.71
N PRO A 558 -7.19 -51.79 -33.93
CA PRO A 558 -8.61 -51.62 -34.22
C PRO A 558 -9.36 -52.95 -34.08
N LEU A 559 -10.68 -52.87 -33.93
CA LEU A 559 -11.54 -54.06 -33.88
C LEU A 559 -11.46 -54.84 -35.19
N LEU A 560 -11.40 -56.16 -35.08
CA LEU A 560 -11.45 -57.06 -36.23
C LEU A 560 -12.83 -57.04 -36.89
N GLU A 561 -12.86 -57.10 -38.22
CA GLU A 561 -14.10 -57.17 -39.02
C GLU A 561 -14.30 -58.55 -39.66
N ASP A 562 -13.23 -59.33 -39.82
CA ASP A 562 -13.25 -60.65 -40.47
C ASP A 562 -13.73 -61.77 -39.54
N ILE A 563 -14.23 -62.87 -40.11
CA ILE A 563 -14.63 -64.05 -39.33
C ILE A 563 -13.40 -64.65 -38.61
N VAL A 564 -13.46 -64.71 -37.29
CA VAL A 564 -12.42 -65.28 -36.43
C VAL A 564 -12.85 -66.67 -35.93
N ARG A 565 -11.96 -67.65 -36.01
CA ARG A 565 -12.15 -69.00 -35.46
C ARG A 565 -11.38 -69.18 -34.15
N PRO A 566 -11.75 -70.18 -33.32
CA PRO A 566 -10.96 -70.56 -32.14
C PRO A 566 -9.49 -70.86 -32.45
N GLU A 567 -9.16 -71.18 -33.70
CA GLU A 567 -7.81 -71.46 -34.22
C GLU A 567 -7.01 -70.21 -34.60
N ASP A 568 -7.59 -69.02 -34.48
CA ASP A 568 -6.94 -67.74 -34.79
C ASP A 568 -6.49 -66.96 -33.53
N ILE A 569 -7.16 -67.10 -32.38
CA ILE A 569 -6.87 -66.37 -31.11
C ILE A 569 -6.17 -67.16 -29.96
N SER A 570 -5.35 -66.54 -29.11
CA SER A 570 -4.72 -67.25 -27.98
C SER A 570 -5.74 -67.87 -27.01
N LEU A 571 -5.34 -68.90 -26.25
CA LEU A 571 -6.19 -69.48 -25.20
C LEU A 571 -6.60 -68.41 -24.17
N ARG A 572 -5.66 -67.51 -23.83
CA ARG A 572 -5.87 -66.41 -22.90
C ARG A 572 -6.94 -65.43 -23.39
N SER A 573 -6.87 -65.01 -24.66
CA SER A 573 -7.86 -64.13 -25.27
C SER A 573 -9.23 -64.81 -25.33
N ALA A 574 -9.30 -66.11 -25.64
CA ALA A 574 -10.56 -66.87 -25.67
C ALA A 574 -11.21 -66.97 -24.29
N VAL A 575 -10.41 -67.26 -23.25
CA VAL A 575 -10.89 -67.35 -21.87
C VAL A 575 -11.29 -65.97 -21.34
N ALA A 576 -10.49 -64.94 -21.59
CA ALA A 576 -10.80 -63.56 -21.20
C ALA A 576 -12.10 -63.08 -21.84
N LEU A 577 -12.29 -63.34 -23.13
CA LEU A 577 -13.51 -63.00 -23.87
C LEU A 577 -14.74 -63.70 -23.26
N MET A 578 -14.68 -65.01 -23.08
CA MET A 578 -15.79 -65.79 -22.50
C MET A 578 -16.07 -65.41 -21.04
N ALA A 579 -15.03 -65.10 -20.26
CA ALA A 579 -15.16 -64.64 -18.89
C ALA A 579 -15.81 -63.26 -18.82
N LEU A 580 -15.44 -62.36 -19.74
CA LEU A 580 -16.03 -61.03 -19.85
C LEU A 580 -17.53 -61.12 -20.13
N TYR A 581 -17.94 -61.91 -21.14
CA TYR A 581 -19.36 -62.15 -21.46
C TYR A 581 -20.13 -62.75 -20.27
N ARG A 582 -19.48 -63.62 -19.48
CA ARG A 582 -20.11 -64.18 -18.27
C ARG A 582 -20.28 -63.13 -17.17
N CYS A 583 -19.27 -62.31 -16.91
CA CYS A 583 -19.35 -61.23 -15.92
C CYS A 583 -20.43 -60.20 -16.28
N THR A 584 -20.59 -59.88 -17.56
CA THR A 584 -21.56 -58.88 -18.01
C THR A 584 -22.93 -59.46 -18.36
N HIS A 585 -23.14 -60.77 -18.16
CA HIS A 585 -24.35 -61.49 -18.54
C HIS A 585 -24.74 -61.29 -20.01
N ALA A 586 -23.74 -61.19 -20.89
CA ALA A 586 -23.92 -60.86 -22.29
C ALA A 586 -24.27 -62.08 -23.16
N GLU A 587 -25.14 -61.85 -24.12
CA GLU A 587 -25.45 -62.76 -25.20
C GLU A 587 -24.53 -62.55 -26.41
N PRO A 588 -24.32 -63.56 -27.27
CA PRO A 588 -23.33 -63.48 -28.35
C PRO A 588 -23.48 -62.27 -29.28
N HIS A 589 -24.69 -61.73 -29.43
CA HIS A 589 -24.99 -60.59 -30.30
C HIS A 589 -24.74 -59.23 -29.64
N ASP A 590 -24.41 -59.20 -28.35
CA ASP A 590 -24.10 -57.96 -27.64
C ASP A 590 -22.73 -57.43 -28.06
N THR A 591 -22.73 -56.19 -28.55
CA THR A 591 -21.52 -55.47 -28.98
C THR A 591 -20.98 -54.52 -27.93
N ASP A 592 -21.82 -54.04 -27.01
CA ASP A 592 -21.41 -53.13 -25.93
C ASP A 592 -21.67 -53.79 -24.59
N LEU A 593 -20.62 -53.92 -23.78
CA LEU A 593 -20.71 -54.59 -22.48
C LEU A 593 -20.46 -53.61 -21.33
N TYR A 594 -21.20 -53.82 -20.24
CA TYR A 594 -21.08 -53.05 -19.01
C TYR A 594 -19.74 -53.26 -18.30
N SER A 595 -19.48 -52.42 -17.30
CA SER A 595 -18.24 -52.47 -16.54
C SER A 595 -18.16 -53.71 -15.64
N LEU A 596 -16.94 -54.19 -15.36
CA LEU A 596 -16.75 -55.36 -14.51
C LEU A 596 -17.16 -55.11 -13.05
N ASP A 597 -17.09 -53.87 -12.58
CA ASP A 597 -17.52 -53.46 -11.23
C ASP A 597 -19.05 -53.59 -11.04
N GLU A 598 -19.82 -53.62 -12.13
CA GLU A 598 -21.27 -53.88 -12.10
C GLU A 598 -21.59 -55.38 -11.99
N SER A 599 -20.60 -56.26 -12.15
CA SER A 599 -20.80 -57.71 -12.07
C SER A 599 -20.87 -58.20 -10.64
N SER A 600 -21.82 -59.11 -10.36
CA SER A 600 -21.82 -59.89 -9.11
C SER A 600 -20.79 -61.03 -9.11
N LEU A 601 -20.15 -61.31 -10.25
CA LEU A 601 -19.17 -62.37 -10.45
C LEU A 601 -17.77 -61.76 -10.63
N SER A 602 -16.83 -62.13 -9.74
CA SER A 602 -15.43 -61.71 -9.89
C SER A 602 -14.85 -62.23 -11.21
N PHE A 603 -14.21 -61.35 -11.98
CA PHE A 603 -13.62 -61.71 -13.27
C PHE A 603 -12.48 -62.73 -13.13
N SER A 604 -11.51 -62.44 -12.27
CA SER A 604 -10.30 -63.24 -12.03
C SER A 604 -10.09 -63.41 -10.51
N PRO A 605 -9.37 -64.45 -10.08
CA PRO A 605 -9.17 -64.70 -8.64
C PRO A 605 -8.17 -63.70 -8.01
N ASP A 606 -7.30 -63.07 -8.81
CA ASP A 606 -6.39 -62.02 -8.31
C ASP A 606 -6.22 -60.90 -9.36
N ILE A 607 -5.76 -59.72 -8.94
CA ILE A 607 -5.53 -58.51 -9.75
C ILE A 607 -4.50 -58.74 -10.87
N PRO A 608 -3.35 -59.40 -10.65
CA PRO A 608 -2.41 -59.72 -11.74
C PRO A 608 -3.04 -60.61 -12.82
N ASN A 609 -3.99 -61.47 -12.46
CA ASN A 609 -4.71 -62.31 -13.42
C ASN A 609 -5.69 -61.52 -14.30
N ARG A 610 -5.93 -60.23 -14.02
CA ARG A 610 -6.62 -59.31 -14.94
C ARG A 610 -5.74 -58.88 -16.12
N ALA A 611 -4.44 -59.20 -16.11
CA ALA A 611 -3.54 -58.91 -17.23
C ALA A 611 -4.00 -59.57 -18.55
N ILE A 612 -4.75 -60.67 -18.50
CA ILE A 612 -5.33 -61.31 -19.69
C ILE A 612 -6.29 -60.39 -20.46
N LEU A 613 -6.82 -59.33 -19.82
CA LEU A 613 -7.63 -58.32 -20.51
C LEU A 613 -6.78 -57.45 -21.45
N PHE A 614 -5.49 -57.27 -21.19
CA PHE A 614 -4.59 -56.69 -22.18
C PHE A 614 -4.40 -57.62 -23.38
N ASP A 615 -4.32 -58.94 -23.18
CA ASP A 615 -4.26 -59.92 -24.28
C ASP A 615 -5.54 -59.88 -25.13
N LEU A 616 -6.69 -59.58 -24.52
CA LEU A 616 -7.97 -59.38 -25.22
C LEU A 616 -8.02 -58.06 -26.01
N LEU A 617 -7.51 -56.97 -25.45
CA LEU A 617 -7.38 -55.69 -26.15
C LEU A 617 -6.40 -55.80 -27.33
N GLN A 618 -5.27 -56.48 -27.13
CA GLN A 618 -4.25 -56.68 -28.17
C GLN A 618 -4.69 -57.65 -29.28
N SER A 619 -5.72 -58.47 -29.05
CA SER A 619 -6.24 -59.33 -30.10
C SER A 619 -7.20 -58.61 -31.06
N GLY A 620 -7.59 -57.37 -30.79
CA GLY A 620 -8.60 -56.64 -31.58
C GLY A 620 -10.01 -57.23 -31.50
N LEU A 621 -10.27 -58.14 -30.54
CA LEU A 621 -11.61 -58.70 -30.32
C LEU A 621 -12.47 -57.79 -29.44
N ALA A 622 -11.84 -57.06 -28.53
CA ALA A 622 -12.47 -56.05 -27.71
C ALA A 622 -11.67 -54.75 -27.77
N SER A 623 -12.37 -53.65 -27.57
CA SER A 623 -11.81 -52.30 -27.42
C SER A 623 -12.48 -51.61 -26.24
N ILE A 624 -11.88 -50.52 -25.79
CA ILE A 624 -12.45 -49.70 -24.72
C ILE A 624 -13.52 -48.79 -25.34
N HIS A 625 -14.74 -48.85 -24.82
CA HIS A 625 -15.86 -48.07 -25.32
C HIS A 625 -15.64 -46.55 -25.03
N PRO A 626 -15.95 -45.63 -25.96
CA PRO A 626 -15.73 -44.19 -25.78
C PRO A 626 -16.43 -43.56 -24.57
N ALA A 627 -17.56 -44.14 -24.15
CA ALA A 627 -18.28 -43.71 -22.94
C ALA A 627 -17.65 -44.17 -21.61
N THR A 628 -16.45 -44.75 -21.64
CA THR A 628 -15.69 -45.07 -20.43
C THR A 628 -15.28 -43.78 -19.72
N PRO A 629 -15.46 -43.68 -18.39
CA PRO A 629 -15.13 -42.45 -17.66
C PRO A 629 -13.61 -42.22 -17.59
N ALA A 630 -13.19 -40.95 -17.64
CA ALA A 630 -11.78 -40.57 -17.72
C ALA A 630 -10.96 -40.91 -16.45
N ASP A 631 -11.61 -41.23 -15.33
CA ASP A 631 -11.00 -41.66 -14.08
C ASP A 631 -10.55 -43.14 -14.11
N ALA A 632 -11.01 -43.92 -15.09
CA ALA A 632 -10.51 -45.25 -15.37
C ALA A 632 -9.04 -45.23 -15.84
N PHE A 633 -8.56 -44.05 -16.26
CA PHE A 633 -7.19 -43.79 -16.73
C PHE A 633 -6.47 -42.84 -15.76
N PRO A 634 -5.77 -43.37 -14.74
CA PRO A 634 -4.89 -42.56 -13.91
C PRO A 634 -3.75 -41.98 -14.76
N VAL A 635 -3.60 -40.64 -14.77
CA VAL A 635 -2.55 -39.92 -15.50
C VAL A 635 -1.53 -39.37 -14.51
N SER A 636 -0.26 -39.71 -14.72
CA SER A 636 0.89 -39.19 -13.96
C SER A 636 1.99 -38.80 -14.95
N ASP A 637 2.67 -37.67 -14.70
CA ASP A 637 3.76 -37.16 -15.55
C ASP A 637 3.42 -37.10 -17.05
N GLY A 638 2.18 -36.68 -17.37
CA GLY A 638 1.70 -36.54 -18.74
C GLY A 638 1.46 -37.85 -19.48
N LYS A 639 1.43 -39.01 -18.79
CA LYS A 639 1.18 -40.34 -19.38
C LYS A 639 0.14 -41.11 -18.59
N VAL A 640 -0.58 -42.01 -19.27
CA VAL A 640 -1.46 -42.98 -18.60
C VAL A 640 -0.57 -43.99 -17.85
N SER A 641 -0.76 -44.09 -16.53
CA SER A 641 0.03 -44.94 -15.64
C SER A 641 -0.50 -46.38 -15.52
N GLY A 642 -1.76 -46.61 -15.92
CA GLY A 642 -2.41 -47.91 -15.92
C GLY A 642 -3.88 -47.82 -16.34
N ILE A 643 -4.58 -48.95 -16.34
CA ILE A 643 -6.01 -49.05 -16.64
C ILE A 643 -6.75 -49.67 -15.45
N ARG A 644 -7.78 -49.00 -14.96
CA ARG A 644 -8.70 -49.55 -13.96
C ARG A 644 -9.79 -50.36 -14.66
N PHE A 645 -9.48 -51.61 -15.04
CA PHE A 645 -10.38 -52.49 -15.79
C PHE A 645 -11.77 -52.69 -15.17
N GLY A 646 -11.90 -52.54 -13.86
CA GLY A 646 -13.19 -52.56 -13.16
C GLY A 646 -14.20 -51.58 -13.75
N SER A 647 -13.75 -50.37 -14.08
CA SER A 647 -14.58 -49.24 -14.52
C SER A 647 -14.62 -49.07 -16.04
N ILE A 648 -13.99 -49.98 -16.79
CA ILE A 648 -13.97 -49.96 -18.26
C ILE A 648 -15.28 -50.48 -18.81
N ARG A 649 -15.85 -49.75 -19.78
CA ARG A 649 -16.91 -50.26 -20.66
C ARG A 649 -16.28 -50.85 -21.91
N TRP A 650 -16.84 -51.94 -22.40
CA TRP A 650 -16.23 -52.72 -23.47
C TRP A 650 -17.04 -52.58 -24.76
N HIS A 651 -16.33 -52.50 -25.89
CA HIS A 651 -16.90 -52.54 -27.22
C HIS A 651 -16.29 -53.71 -28.00
N MET A 652 -17.13 -54.63 -28.46
CA MET A 652 -16.75 -55.92 -29.02
C MET A 652 -16.72 -55.87 -30.54
N SER A 653 -15.76 -56.59 -31.13
CA SER A 653 -15.71 -56.84 -32.58
C SER A 653 -16.96 -57.61 -33.03
N ALA A 654 -17.46 -57.30 -34.23
CA ALA A 654 -18.58 -58.02 -34.85
C ALA A 654 -18.28 -59.53 -35.03
N SER A 655 -17.00 -59.90 -35.11
CA SER A 655 -16.53 -61.29 -35.20
C SER A 655 -16.79 -62.10 -33.93
N CYS A 656 -17.06 -61.44 -32.79
CA CYS A 656 -17.29 -62.10 -31.51
C CYS A 656 -18.56 -62.95 -31.49
N GLU A 657 -19.62 -62.58 -32.23
CA GLU A 657 -20.89 -63.31 -32.17
C GLU A 657 -20.73 -64.77 -32.61
N ALA A 658 -20.11 -64.99 -33.78
CA ALA A 658 -19.86 -66.33 -34.29
C ALA A 658 -18.83 -67.07 -33.44
N LEU A 659 -17.78 -66.36 -33.00
CA LEU A 659 -16.70 -66.92 -32.19
C LEU A 659 -17.20 -67.41 -30.83
N ILE A 660 -17.97 -66.61 -30.09
CA ILE A 660 -18.55 -67.01 -28.79
C ILE A 660 -19.42 -68.26 -28.93
N LYS A 661 -20.24 -68.34 -29.99
CA LYS A 661 -21.07 -69.54 -30.25
C LYS A 661 -20.20 -70.78 -30.46
N GLN A 662 -19.09 -70.66 -31.19
CA GLN A 662 -18.13 -71.75 -31.39
C GLN A 662 -17.40 -72.11 -30.07
N LEU A 663 -16.94 -71.11 -29.31
CA LEU A 663 -16.26 -71.32 -28.02
C LEU A 663 -17.16 -72.03 -27.00
N ARG A 664 -18.45 -71.68 -26.94
CA ARG A 664 -19.45 -72.35 -26.08
C ARG A 664 -19.71 -73.81 -26.50
N ALA A 665 -19.41 -74.19 -27.74
CA ALA A 665 -19.66 -75.52 -28.29
C ALA A 665 -18.47 -76.48 -28.24
N LEU A 666 -17.26 -76.01 -27.89
CA LEU A 666 -16.02 -76.80 -27.92
C LEU A 666 -16.07 -78.08 -27.08
N ASN A 667 -16.74 -78.07 -25.91
CA ASN A 667 -16.95 -79.24 -25.05
C ASN A 667 -15.70 -80.16 -24.87
N GLY A 668 -14.51 -79.56 -24.73
CA GLY A 668 -13.24 -80.28 -24.54
C GLY A 668 -12.42 -80.56 -25.82
N ASP A 669 -12.97 -80.30 -27.01
CA ASP A 669 -12.24 -80.42 -28.29
C ASP A 669 -11.38 -79.16 -28.55
N LEU A 670 -10.24 -79.08 -27.86
CA LEU A 670 -9.39 -77.89 -27.88
C LEU A 670 -8.47 -77.84 -29.11
N PRO A 671 -8.33 -76.67 -29.77
CA PRO A 671 -7.34 -76.45 -30.81
C PRO A 671 -5.93 -76.89 -30.41
N GLU A 672 -5.17 -77.52 -31.32
CA GLU A 672 -3.85 -78.11 -31.02
C GLU A 672 -2.88 -77.12 -30.36
N ARG A 673 -2.88 -75.87 -30.81
CA ARG A 673 -2.01 -74.82 -30.25
C ARG A 673 -2.34 -74.46 -28.80
N TRP A 674 -3.61 -74.55 -28.39
CA TRP A 674 -4.00 -74.28 -27.01
C TRP A 674 -3.53 -75.37 -26.05
N GLN A 675 -3.33 -76.60 -26.52
CA GLN A 675 -2.86 -77.70 -25.68
C GLN A 675 -1.50 -77.39 -25.02
N LYS A 676 -0.64 -76.62 -25.70
CA LYS A 676 0.67 -76.18 -25.15
C LYS A 676 0.54 -75.03 -24.15
N GLU A 677 -0.47 -74.17 -24.30
CA GLU A 677 -0.75 -73.03 -23.42
C GLU A 677 -1.55 -73.42 -22.17
N LEU A 678 -2.30 -74.52 -22.26
CA LEU A 678 -3.29 -74.93 -21.27
C LEU A 678 -2.70 -75.14 -19.88
N ILE A 679 -1.69 -76.01 -19.75
CA ILE A 679 -1.11 -76.35 -18.42
C ILE A 679 -0.46 -75.13 -17.76
N PRO A 680 0.39 -74.33 -18.46
CA PRO A 680 0.93 -73.10 -17.88
C PRO A 680 -0.17 -72.13 -17.41
N PHE A 681 -1.21 -71.91 -18.22
CA PHE A 681 -2.28 -70.97 -17.89
C PHE A 681 -3.17 -71.47 -16.74
N ALA A 682 -3.50 -72.77 -16.74
CA ALA A 682 -4.17 -73.45 -15.64
C ALA A 682 -3.46 -73.24 -14.30
N ARG A 683 -2.13 -73.38 -14.27
CA ARG A 683 -1.33 -73.20 -13.05
C ARG A 683 -1.36 -71.76 -12.54
N GLU A 684 -1.31 -70.78 -13.43
CA GLU A 684 -1.42 -69.36 -13.10
C GLU A 684 -2.79 -69.01 -12.49
N ILE A 685 -3.89 -69.52 -13.07
CA ILE A 685 -5.22 -69.33 -12.51
C ILE A 685 -5.31 -69.99 -11.13
N ALA A 686 -4.84 -71.24 -11.02
CA ALA A 686 -4.86 -71.98 -9.76
C ALA A 686 -4.01 -71.31 -8.66
N GLN A 687 -2.85 -70.74 -9.02
CA GLN A 687 -2.03 -69.95 -8.11
C GLN A 687 -2.80 -68.72 -7.59
N GLY A 688 -3.48 -68.00 -8.50
CA GLY A 688 -4.36 -66.89 -8.13
C GLY A 688 -5.50 -67.31 -7.21
N GLU A 689 -6.11 -68.49 -7.41
CA GLU A 689 -7.16 -69.00 -6.52
C GLU A 689 -6.64 -69.25 -5.09
N ILE A 690 -5.41 -69.73 -4.94
CA ILE A 690 -4.79 -69.89 -3.62
C ILE A 690 -4.51 -68.52 -3.00
N MET A 691 -4.00 -67.56 -3.78
CA MET A 691 -3.75 -66.20 -3.29
C MET A 691 -5.04 -65.54 -2.80
N GLU A 692 -6.10 -65.60 -3.59
CA GLU A 692 -7.45 -65.12 -3.25
C GLU A 692 -7.93 -65.74 -1.93
N TYR A 693 -7.75 -67.05 -1.78
CA TYR A 693 -8.18 -67.76 -0.58
C TYR A 693 -7.35 -67.41 0.66
N LEU A 694 -6.04 -67.19 0.52
CA LEU A 694 -5.20 -66.69 1.61
C LEU A 694 -5.61 -65.27 2.03
N GLY A 695 -5.95 -64.41 1.06
CA GLY A 695 -6.53 -63.09 1.30
C GLY A 695 -7.86 -63.16 2.06
N PHE A 696 -8.78 -64.00 1.59
CA PHE A 696 -10.06 -64.27 2.25
C PHE A 696 -9.88 -64.74 3.70
N LEU A 697 -8.93 -65.66 3.96
CA LEU A 697 -8.65 -66.15 5.32
C LEU A 697 -8.09 -65.05 6.24
N ALA A 698 -7.30 -64.12 5.71
CA ALA A 698 -6.82 -62.95 6.45
C ALA A 698 -7.98 -61.98 6.73
N GLU A 699 -8.82 -61.71 5.73
CA GLU A 699 -9.97 -60.81 5.83
C GLU A 699 -11.00 -61.31 6.85
N GLU A 700 -11.36 -62.61 6.84
CA GLU A 700 -12.28 -63.21 7.83
C GLU A 700 -11.79 -62.97 9.28
N ARG A 701 -10.49 -62.77 9.47
CA ARG A 701 -9.85 -62.53 10.76
C ARG A 701 -9.55 -61.05 11.02
N ARG A 702 -10.00 -60.16 10.13
CA ARG A 702 -9.75 -58.70 10.12
C ARG A 702 -8.26 -58.36 10.10
N TRP A 703 -7.48 -59.14 9.34
CA TRP A 703 -6.06 -58.89 9.12
C TRP A 703 -5.85 -58.30 7.72
N PRO A 704 -4.77 -57.53 7.50
CA PRO A 704 -4.45 -57.04 6.17
C PRO A 704 -4.18 -58.21 5.22
N GLU A 705 -4.46 -57.99 3.93
CA GLU A 705 -4.15 -58.92 2.86
C GLU A 705 -2.66 -59.31 2.85
N PRO A 706 -2.32 -60.55 2.47
CA PRO A 706 -0.94 -60.96 2.24
C PRO A 706 -0.19 -59.98 1.34
N ARG A 707 0.99 -59.52 1.80
CA ARG A 707 1.85 -58.66 0.95
C ARG A 707 2.33 -59.47 -0.25
N ASN A 708 2.26 -58.88 -1.43
CA ASN A 708 2.86 -59.45 -2.64
C ASN A 708 4.39 -59.49 -2.49
N THR A 709 4.92 -60.63 -2.08
CA THR A 709 6.33 -60.89 -1.79
C THR A 709 6.79 -62.13 -2.54
N GLU A 710 8.09 -62.23 -2.84
CA GLU A 710 8.66 -63.43 -3.47
C GLU A 710 8.32 -64.70 -2.67
N THR A 711 8.33 -64.63 -1.34
CA THR A 711 7.96 -65.76 -0.47
C THR A 711 6.52 -66.24 -0.67
N LEU A 712 5.56 -65.33 -0.86
CA LEU A 712 4.18 -65.70 -1.15
C LEU A 712 4.04 -66.31 -2.55
N SER A 713 4.72 -65.72 -3.54
CA SER A 713 4.74 -66.23 -4.92
C SER A 713 5.36 -67.63 -5.00
N ASP A 714 6.49 -67.86 -4.33
CA ASP A 714 7.17 -69.14 -4.28
C ASP A 714 6.32 -70.20 -3.59
N LEU A 715 5.72 -69.88 -2.42
CA LEU A 715 4.85 -70.81 -1.71
C LEU A 715 3.63 -71.22 -2.55
N THR A 716 2.94 -70.26 -3.16
CA THR A 716 1.74 -70.55 -3.96
C THR A 716 2.08 -71.38 -5.19
N ARG A 717 3.24 -71.13 -5.82
CA ARG A 717 3.78 -71.98 -6.90
C ARG A 717 4.10 -73.39 -6.43
N GLU A 718 4.76 -73.54 -5.27
CA GLU A 718 5.07 -74.85 -4.68
C GLU A 718 3.81 -75.66 -4.35
N LEU A 719 2.79 -75.00 -3.77
CA LEU A 719 1.50 -75.63 -3.47
C LEU A 719 0.83 -76.19 -4.72
N ILE A 720 0.78 -75.43 -5.81
CA ILE A 720 0.16 -75.87 -7.08
C ILE A 720 0.94 -76.99 -7.77
N ASN A 721 2.27 -77.02 -7.61
CA ASN A 721 3.09 -78.06 -8.23
C ASN A 721 2.92 -79.44 -7.56
N GLU A 722 2.54 -79.46 -6.28
CA GLU A 722 2.51 -80.69 -5.47
C GLU A 722 1.11 -81.12 -5.03
N LEU A 723 0.13 -80.20 -5.04
CA LEU A 723 -1.20 -80.42 -4.49
C LEU A 723 -2.30 -79.90 -5.43
N SER A 724 -3.50 -80.45 -5.31
CA SER A 724 -4.69 -79.83 -5.92
C SER A 724 -5.07 -78.54 -5.17
N VAL A 725 -5.82 -77.65 -5.84
CA VAL A 725 -6.30 -76.40 -5.21
C VAL A 725 -7.08 -76.68 -3.92
N ALA A 726 -7.95 -77.69 -3.92
CA ALA A 726 -8.72 -78.11 -2.74
C ALA A 726 -7.81 -78.59 -1.59
N GLN A 727 -6.71 -79.27 -1.88
CA GLN A 727 -5.73 -79.68 -0.87
C GLN A 727 -4.92 -78.49 -0.35
N ALA A 728 -4.54 -77.56 -1.24
CA ALA A 728 -3.85 -76.33 -0.85
C ALA A 728 -4.73 -75.44 0.05
N PHE A 729 -6.03 -75.36 -0.24
CA PHE A 729 -7.01 -74.66 0.62
C PHE A 729 -7.03 -75.26 2.03
N ASN A 730 -7.02 -76.60 2.15
CA ASN A 730 -6.93 -77.23 3.46
C ASN A 730 -5.68 -76.76 4.23
N LEU A 731 -4.51 -76.81 3.60
CA LEU A 731 -3.26 -76.41 4.24
C LEU A 731 -3.27 -74.93 4.63
N ALA A 732 -3.80 -74.06 3.77
CA ALA A 732 -3.98 -72.64 4.04
C ALA A 732 -4.90 -72.39 5.25
N TYR A 733 -6.02 -73.11 5.32
CA TYR A 733 -6.95 -73.03 6.45
C TYR A 733 -6.30 -73.47 7.78
N LEU A 734 -5.56 -74.59 7.77
CA LEU A 734 -4.79 -75.05 8.93
C LEU A 734 -3.70 -74.04 9.33
N GLY A 735 -3.05 -73.43 8.35
CA GLY A 735 -2.08 -72.35 8.54
C GLY A 735 -2.71 -71.15 9.22
N ALA A 736 -3.88 -70.71 8.75
CA ALA A 736 -4.63 -69.60 9.32
C ALA A 736 -5.13 -69.86 10.75
N MET A 737 -5.57 -71.09 11.06
CA MET A 737 -5.88 -71.49 12.44
C MET A 737 -4.64 -71.39 13.34
N SER A 738 -3.52 -71.97 12.90
CA SER A 738 -2.27 -71.91 13.65
C SER A 738 -1.75 -70.48 13.84
N ALA A 739 -1.93 -69.60 12.86
CA ALA A 739 -1.57 -68.19 12.96
C ALA A 739 -2.50 -67.40 13.90
N SER A 740 -3.77 -67.79 13.99
CA SER A 740 -4.72 -67.21 14.94
C SER A 740 -4.33 -67.52 16.38
N ASP A 741 -3.98 -68.78 16.65
CA ASP A 741 -3.46 -69.20 17.95
C ASP A 741 -2.16 -68.47 18.31
N TYR A 742 -1.27 -68.27 17.33
CA TYR A 742 -0.04 -67.51 17.50
C TYR A 742 -0.34 -66.04 17.87
N LYS A 743 -1.25 -65.37 17.16
CA LYS A 743 -1.65 -63.99 17.45
C LYS A 743 -2.30 -63.83 18.82
N GLN A 744 -3.04 -64.83 19.29
CA GLN A 744 -3.62 -64.82 20.63
C GLN A 744 -2.56 -64.99 21.74
N LYS A 745 -1.50 -65.77 21.47
CA LYS A 745 -0.44 -66.09 22.45
C LYS A 745 0.67 -65.06 22.54
N TYR A 746 0.92 -64.31 21.46
CA TYR A 746 2.04 -63.37 21.37
C TYR A 746 1.56 -61.97 20.96
N PRO A 747 2.20 -60.89 21.46
CA PRO A 747 1.81 -59.51 21.14
C PRO A 747 2.31 -59.10 19.75
N VAL A 748 1.72 -59.68 18.71
CA VAL A 748 2.07 -59.42 17.31
C VAL A 748 0.98 -58.62 16.60
N ASN A 749 1.39 -57.73 15.70
CA ASN A 749 0.45 -56.91 14.94
C ASN A 749 -0.29 -57.73 13.87
N ALA A 750 -1.33 -57.14 13.26
CA ALA A 750 -2.16 -57.84 12.28
C ALA A 750 -1.37 -58.31 11.04
N GLN A 751 -0.39 -57.52 10.59
CA GLN A 751 0.48 -57.93 9.48
C GLN A 751 1.35 -59.14 9.84
N GLN A 752 1.97 -59.14 11.02
CA GLN A 752 2.78 -60.26 11.50
C GLN A 752 1.95 -61.55 11.63
N ALA A 753 0.64 -61.44 11.90
CA ALA A 753 -0.27 -62.58 11.88
C ALA A 753 -0.56 -63.08 10.45
N THR A 754 -0.74 -62.18 9.48
CA THR A 754 -0.83 -62.53 8.05
C THR A 754 0.45 -63.21 7.56
N ASP A 755 1.62 -62.67 7.88
CA ASP A 755 2.91 -63.25 7.49
C ASP A 755 3.10 -64.64 8.13
N MET A 756 2.62 -64.82 9.38
CA MET A 756 2.60 -66.12 10.04
C MET A 756 1.64 -67.11 9.38
N LEU A 757 0.49 -66.67 8.87
CA LEU A 757 -0.44 -67.52 8.11
C LEU A 757 0.25 -68.10 6.86
N ILE A 758 0.99 -67.27 6.12
CA ILE A 758 1.77 -67.70 4.94
C ILE A 758 2.82 -68.74 5.38
N ARG A 759 3.62 -68.42 6.40
CA ARG A 759 4.66 -69.32 6.91
C ARG A 759 4.10 -70.67 7.39
N ARG A 760 3.01 -70.65 8.17
CA ARG A 760 2.39 -71.89 8.70
C ARG A 760 1.78 -72.73 7.61
N THR A 761 1.30 -72.11 6.52
CA THR A 761 0.86 -72.84 5.33
C THR A 761 2.05 -73.58 4.69
N GLY A 762 3.20 -72.93 4.56
CA GLY A 762 4.46 -73.56 4.13
C GLY A 762 4.94 -74.68 5.05
N ASP A 763 4.94 -74.48 6.38
CA ASP A 763 5.28 -75.53 7.36
C ASP A 763 4.40 -76.79 7.21
N ARG A 764 3.13 -76.60 6.80
CA ARG A 764 2.20 -77.71 6.53
C ARG A 764 2.52 -78.43 5.23
N LEU A 765 2.92 -77.71 4.19
CA LEU A 765 3.42 -78.32 2.95
C LEU A 765 4.66 -79.18 3.24
N GLU A 766 5.61 -78.68 4.04
CA GLU A 766 6.78 -79.47 4.50
C GLU A 766 6.39 -80.72 5.31
N SER A 767 5.31 -80.62 6.09
CA SER A 767 4.76 -81.77 6.82
C SER A 767 4.17 -82.82 5.88
N VAL A 768 3.59 -82.41 4.75
CA VAL A 768 3.14 -83.31 3.68
C VAL A 768 4.34 -83.95 2.97
N ARG A 769 5.33 -83.15 2.56
CA ARG A 769 6.58 -83.63 1.93
C ARG A 769 7.31 -84.69 2.77
N SER A 770 7.32 -84.52 4.09
CA SER A 770 7.94 -85.45 5.03
C SER A 770 7.06 -86.64 5.45
N GLY A 771 5.86 -86.79 4.88
CA GLY A 771 4.93 -87.88 5.19
C GLY A 771 4.28 -87.82 6.59
N ARG A 772 4.49 -86.73 7.32
CA ARG A 772 3.93 -86.51 8.68
C ARG A 772 2.46 -86.07 8.65
N TYR A 773 1.97 -85.64 7.50
CA TYR A 773 0.59 -85.20 7.31
C TYR A 773 0.11 -85.60 5.91
N GLN A 774 -1.12 -86.10 5.79
CA GLN A 774 -1.73 -86.40 4.51
C GLN A 774 -2.67 -85.25 4.11
N ALA A 775 -2.44 -84.64 2.95
CA ALA A 775 -3.29 -83.56 2.45
C ALA A 775 -4.68 -84.09 2.09
N LYS A 776 -5.73 -83.53 2.70
CA LYS A 776 -7.13 -83.86 2.40
C LYS A 776 -7.74 -82.76 1.53
N PRO A 777 -8.63 -83.08 0.58
CA PRO A 777 -9.38 -82.06 -0.14
C PRO A 777 -10.27 -81.27 0.83
N TYR A 778 -10.47 -79.99 0.53
CA TYR A 778 -11.31 -79.08 1.29
C TYR A 778 -12.24 -78.34 0.34
N ASP A 779 -13.52 -78.28 0.69
CA ASP A 779 -14.51 -77.63 -0.15
C ASP A 779 -14.30 -76.11 -0.18
N ARG A 780 -14.54 -75.52 -1.35
CA ARG A 780 -14.47 -74.06 -1.53
C ARG A 780 -15.53 -73.38 -0.65
N PRO A 781 -15.18 -72.33 0.11
CA PRO A 781 -16.18 -71.59 0.88
C PRO A 781 -17.23 -70.94 -0.03
N TRP A 782 -18.51 -70.98 0.39
CA TRP A 782 -19.59 -70.35 -0.36
C TRP A 782 -19.45 -68.82 -0.51
N LYS A 783 -18.71 -68.18 0.41
CA LYS A 783 -18.39 -66.74 0.38
C LYS A 783 -17.30 -66.37 -0.64
N LEU A 784 -16.60 -67.37 -1.18
CA LEU A 784 -15.55 -67.17 -2.17
C LEU A 784 -15.83 -68.01 -3.42
N PRO A 785 -16.82 -67.62 -4.25
CA PRO A 785 -17.18 -68.35 -5.46
C PRO A 785 -16.01 -68.39 -6.47
N ARG A 786 -16.05 -69.33 -7.43
CA ARG A 786 -15.08 -69.35 -8.53
C ARG A 786 -15.24 -68.09 -9.38
N SER A 787 -14.11 -67.50 -9.78
CA SER A 787 -14.09 -66.38 -10.73
C SER A 787 -14.54 -66.82 -12.13
N ALA A 788 -14.96 -65.86 -12.96
CA ALA A 788 -15.42 -66.13 -14.32
C ALA A 788 -14.36 -66.84 -15.17
N VAL A 789 -13.09 -66.41 -15.07
CA VAL A 789 -11.96 -67.05 -15.74
C VAL A 789 -11.81 -68.52 -15.33
N SER A 790 -11.91 -68.81 -14.04
CA SER A 790 -11.85 -70.18 -13.50
C SER A 790 -13.03 -71.04 -13.99
N ILE A 791 -14.25 -70.48 -14.00
CA ILE A 791 -15.45 -71.16 -14.51
C ILE A 791 -15.33 -71.47 -16.01
N VAL A 792 -14.77 -70.56 -16.81
CA VAL A 792 -14.58 -70.78 -18.24
C VAL A 792 -13.57 -71.89 -18.48
N LEU A 793 -12.40 -71.79 -17.85
CA LEU A 793 -11.30 -72.73 -18.06
C LEU A 793 -11.68 -74.16 -17.65
N TRP A 794 -12.25 -74.33 -16.45
CA TRP A 794 -12.56 -75.65 -15.90
C TRP A 794 -13.96 -76.15 -16.27
N GLY A 795 -14.95 -75.25 -16.33
CA GLY A 795 -16.34 -75.63 -16.53
C GLY A 795 -16.82 -75.61 -17.98
N THR A 796 -16.29 -74.72 -18.83
CA THR A 796 -16.78 -74.54 -20.21
C THR A 796 -15.86 -75.18 -21.24
N LEU A 797 -14.55 -75.04 -21.06
CA LEU A 797 -13.55 -75.66 -21.92
C LEU A 797 -13.24 -77.13 -21.55
N GLY A 798 -13.86 -77.65 -20.48
CA GLY A 798 -14.00 -79.09 -20.24
C GLY A 798 -12.82 -79.80 -19.57
N PHE A 799 -12.01 -79.09 -18.77
CA PHE A 799 -10.89 -79.73 -18.05
C PHE A 799 -11.33 -80.19 -16.65
N VAL A 800 -11.15 -81.49 -16.36
CA VAL A 800 -11.45 -82.09 -15.05
C VAL A 800 -10.23 -81.92 -14.12
N GLU A 801 -10.50 -81.39 -12.92
CA GLU A 801 -9.54 -81.08 -11.83
C GLU A 801 -8.59 -82.22 -11.43
#